data_AF-A0A3G8YET7-F1
#
_entry.id   AF-A0A3G8YET7-F1
#
_cell.length_a   1.000
_cell.length_b   1.000
_cell.length_c   1.000
_cell.angle_alpha   90.00
_cell.angle_beta   90.00
_cell.angle_gamma   90.00
#
_symmetry.space_group_name_H-M   'P 1'
#
loop_
_entity.id
_entity.type
_entity.pdbx_description
1 polymer ?
#
loop_
_entity_poly.entity_id
_entity_poly.type
_entity_poly.pdbx_seq_one_letter_code
_entity_poly.pdbx_strand_id
1 'polypeptide(L)'
;MRDAFKILSSASLLLGALLTQQVAAQTAAPSDPFVRGAPAQSLPGLMPLTAPALQTSTSPTSTSALSNSVSPTPSSNPPSTSRLSPLAPAAAPNASEFPALGSPRVYSEGSQTKVVYDLPTGVVYSLTQEFSGLRLEFRQVRSAPSVTAQLGAAVGEYRVASSPSGVQIRLATPFSLSAKSGWRASEAIIASGGRVLILELGPAIGGGAAASLRGTVKTDPPPPSEQAVSPGGVGLTPLAPKNSLSTAPPISLSRGAATSSPASTASAFSSAVGLADPAQGLLSPSDAAAPAGSSGTSAASQLPPGDSLGNAAGALPAPAVGLPGIIDGDPNITRGKANGSPQAGAILAAPRIGKNPGVTRVVLDLPPGTSFQISPGALGLSIDLVGVGADPLSAGIVSSELRGWRYSPAVAGSSTASRSNVFLLSSSPLTLHSGWRGVLLPPASGSDRSRLAIDFSPAFANTTPLLPAEKVLAAAPPVRSSALTFNGTALALPSVVIDAGHGGRDPGAVGLVTEKMVVLDVALRVRRYLQSAGINVIMSRENDSAISNDKNTDLNARAALGYNGAQLYVSIHANSMEPVNVLRGYGIETWWNNNNAASSAFAGLLQANIIQTTGAYNQGLKSSRSLAVLRGSRVPAALVEIGFVGHPVDGSNLEDDNYLERVALGIARGIREALVTGVATQASK
;
A
#
# COMPACT_ATOMS: atom_id res chain seq x y z
N MET A 1 -14.10 52.03 -46.84
CA MET A 1 -14.91 53.26 -46.98
C MET A 1 -15.79 53.11 -48.20
N ARG A 2 -16.99 53.69 -48.14
CA ARG A 2 -17.99 53.80 -49.22
C ARG A 2 -18.62 52.45 -49.63
N ASP A 3 -19.76 52.10 -49.03
CA ASP A 3 -21.15 52.52 -49.38
C ASP A 3 -21.69 51.56 -50.47
N ALA A 4 -22.94 51.09 -50.50
CA ALA A 4 -24.23 51.58 -49.96
C ALA A 4 -25.28 50.42 -50.11
N PHE A 5 -26.51 50.40 -49.57
CA PHE A 5 -27.22 51.09 -48.48
C PHE A 5 -28.65 50.44 -48.35
N LYS A 6 -29.31 50.58 -47.18
CA LYS A 6 -30.78 50.66 -46.95
C LYS A 6 -31.66 49.40 -47.22
N ILE A 7 -32.43 49.01 -46.19
CA ILE A 7 -33.85 49.36 -46.03
C ILE A 7 -34.23 49.34 -44.53
N LEU A 8 -34.71 50.52 -44.08
CA LEU A 8 -35.65 50.94 -43.02
C LEU A 8 -36.22 49.86 -42.05
N SER A 9 -36.25 50.02 -40.71
CA SER A 9 -36.73 51.12 -39.84
C SER A 9 -38.24 51.17 -39.60
N SER A 10 -38.67 50.78 -38.38
CA SER A 10 -39.58 51.49 -37.42
C SER A 10 -39.99 50.50 -36.31
N ALA A 11 -40.41 50.85 -35.08
CA ALA A 11 -40.54 52.15 -34.38
C ALA A 11 -40.03 52.01 -32.90
N SER A 12 -40.42 52.90 -31.98
CA SER A 12 -39.91 52.96 -30.59
C SER A 12 -40.98 53.34 -29.54
N LEU A 13 -40.61 53.15 -28.25
CA LEU A 13 -40.97 53.95 -27.05
C LEU A 13 -42.34 53.80 -26.33
N LEU A 14 -42.28 53.33 -25.07
CA LEU A 14 -42.81 53.93 -23.81
C LEU A 14 -42.22 53.07 -22.64
N LEU A 15 -41.42 53.56 -21.67
CA LEU A 15 -41.73 54.39 -20.49
C LEU A 15 -43.05 54.02 -19.76
N GLY A 16 -43.15 53.85 -18.44
CA GLY A 16 -42.14 53.87 -17.36
C GLY A 16 -42.73 54.27 -15.99
N ALA A 17 -42.64 53.38 -14.97
CA ALA A 17 -42.86 53.58 -13.51
C ALA A 17 -44.27 53.97 -12.96
N LEU A 18 -44.73 53.25 -11.91
CA LEU A 18 -44.98 53.83 -10.56
C LEU A 18 -45.25 52.75 -9.45
N LEU A 19 -45.25 53.19 -8.19
CA LEU A 19 -45.40 52.44 -6.92
C LEU A 19 -46.69 52.92 -6.18
N THR A 20 -47.21 52.39 -5.05
CA THR A 20 -46.70 51.49 -3.97
C THR A 20 -47.86 50.88 -3.15
N GLN A 21 -47.59 49.85 -2.31
CA GLN A 21 -48.35 49.45 -1.07
C GLN A 21 -49.76 48.80 -1.25
N GLN A 22 -50.27 47.89 -0.37
CA GLN A 22 -49.77 47.30 0.90
C GLN A 22 -50.42 45.92 1.25
N VAL A 23 -49.59 44.96 1.70
CA VAL A 23 -49.77 43.98 2.82
C VAL A 23 -51.08 43.15 2.99
N ALA A 24 -50.98 41.80 2.88
CA ALA A 24 -51.07 40.84 4.02
C ALA A 24 -51.19 39.35 3.58
N ALA A 25 -50.22 38.47 3.92
CA ALA A 25 -50.39 37.05 4.32
C ALA A 25 -49.04 36.29 4.28
N GLN A 26 -48.82 35.44 5.28
CA GLN A 26 -47.54 34.88 5.74
C GLN A 26 -46.84 33.84 4.83
N THR A 27 -45.54 33.70 5.10
CA THR A 27 -44.59 32.69 4.60
C THR A 27 -44.84 31.28 5.15
N ALA A 28 -44.56 30.25 4.35
CA ALA A 28 -44.26 28.90 4.84
C ALA A 28 -43.11 28.26 4.04
N ALA A 29 -42.05 27.85 4.74
CA ALA A 29 -40.94 27.06 4.20
C ALA A 29 -41.10 25.58 4.63
N PRO A 30 -40.53 24.61 3.89
CA PRO A 30 -40.67 23.19 4.23
C PRO A 30 -39.93 22.83 5.52
N SER A 31 -40.52 21.91 6.30
CA SER A 31 -40.05 21.52 7.63
C SER A 31 -39.17 20.26 7.60
N ASP A 32 -38.02 20.38 8.26
CA ASP A 32 -37.13 19.29 8.67
C ASP A 32 -37.72 18.57 9.92
N PRO A 33 -37.88 17.23 9.91
CA PRO A 33 -38.57 16.50 10.98
C PRO A 33 -37.66 15.80 12.02
N PHE A 34 -36.54 16.38 12.45
CA PHE A 34 -35.77 15.84 13.60
C PHE A 34 -35.22 16.89 14.59
N VAL A 35 -35.98 17.25 15.65
CA VAL A 35 -35.48 17.49 17.03
C VAL A 35 -36.65 17.52 18.04
N ARG A 36 -36.59 16.66 19.07
CA ARG A 36 -36.89 16.92 20.52
C ARG A 36 -36.48 15.66 21.31
N GLY A 37 -35.88 15.74 22.49
CA GLY A 37 -35.49 16.90 23.31
C GLY A 37 -34.33 16.60 24.27
N ALA A 38 -33.91 17.62 25.02
CA ALA A 38 -32.73 17.61 25.91
C ALA A 38 -33.05 17.06 27.33
N PRO A 39 -32.07 16.95 28.27
CA PRO A 39 -31.37 18.11 28.84
C PRO A 39 -29.83 17.99 28.89
N ALA A 40 -29.17 19.12 29.15
CA ALA A 40 -27.71 19.26 29.20
C ALA A 40 -27.12 19.06 30.61
N GLN A 41 -25.86 18.59 30.67
CA GLN A 41 -24.94 18.85 31.77
C GLN A 41 -23.52 19.17 31.25
N SER A 42 -22.74 19.87 32.07
CA SER A 42 -21.60 20.71 31.68
C SER A 42 -20.25 19.99 31.58
N LEU A 43 -19.38 20.47 30.68
CA LEU A 43 -17.92 20.25 30.70
C LEU A 43 -17.19 21.58 30.92
N PRO A 44 -16.31 21.71 31.93
CA PRO A 44 -15.52 22.92 32.16
C PRO A 44 -14.08 22.82 31.61
N GLY A 45 -13.54 23.97 31.17
CA GLY A 45 -12.11 24.29 31.31
C GLY A 45 -11.19 24.06 30.12
N LEU A 46 -11.02 25.10 29.29
CA LEU A 46 -9.76 25.39 28.57
C LEU A 46 -9.63 26.92 28.43
N MET A 47 -8.46 27.47 28.78
CA MET A 47 -8.17 28.90 28.66
C MET A 47 -7.50 29.23 27.31
N PRO A 48 -7.67 30.44 26.76
CA PRO A 48 -7.05 30.85 25.50
C PRO A 48 -5.59 31.29 25.69
N LEU A 49 -4.73 30.91 24.75
CA LEU A 49 -3.36 31.44 24.62
C LEU A 49 -3.36 32.66 23.68
N THR A 50 -2.70 33.73 24.11
CA THR A 50 -2.51 34.97 23.33
C THR A 50 -1.27 34.88 22.44
N ALA A 51 -1.35 35.42 21.22
CA ALA A 51 -0.24 35.52 20.28
C ALA A 51 0.55 36.83 20.48
N PRO A 52 1.89 36.85 20.23
CA PRO A 52 2.68 38.07 20.18
C PRO A 52 2.72 38.68 18.76
N ALA A 53 2.77 40.01 18.69
CA ALA A 53 2.85 40.76 17.44
C ALA A 53 4.30 41.04 16.99
N LEU A 54 4.51 41.21 15.69
CA LEU A 54 5.76 41.70 15.10
C LEU A 54 5.95 43.20 15.35
N GLN A 55 7.19 43.63 15.58
CA GLN A 55 7.69 44.94 15.15
C GLN A 55 9.10 44.84 14.55
N THR A 56 9.39 45.78 13.66
CA THR A 56 10.56 45.84 12.78
C THR A 56 11.51 46.99 13.17
N SER A 57 12.83 46.83 13.01
CA SER A 57 13.69 47.73 12.19
C SER A 57 15.21 47.54 12.36
N THR A 58 15.91 47.48 11.21
CA THR A 58 17.24 48.06 10.85
C THR A 58 18.44 48.10 11.83
N SER A 59 19.57 47.54 11.38
CA SER A 59 20.97 47.85 11.81
C SER A 59 21.53 49.10 11.09
N PRO A 60 22.70 49.69 11.47
CA PRO A 60 24.02 49.13 11.15
C PRO A 60 25.20 49.38 12.15
N THR A 61 26.38 48.84 11.78
CA THR A 61 27.78 48.95 12.31
C THR A 61 28.23 50.31 12.89
N SER A 62 29.19 50.44 13.85
CA SER A 62 30.65 50.19 13.65
C SER A 62 31.58 50.41 14.89
N THR A 63 32.64 49.59 15.00
CA THR A 63 34.05 49.84 15.48
C THR A 63 34.47 50.62 16.77
N SER A 64 35.45 49.99 17.46
CA SER A 64 36.74 50.50 18.02
C SER A 64 36.88 51.24 19.39
N ALA A 65 37.45 50.48 20.34
CA ALA A 65 38.77 50.69 21.00
C ALA A 65 38.98 51.63 22.22
N LEU A 66 40.08 51.33 22.95
CA LEU A 66 40.74 52.05 24.08
C LEU A 66 40.03 51.96 25.46
N SER A 67 40.71 51.90 26.62
CA SER A 67 42.13 51.61 26.97
C SER A 67 42.27 51.52 28.52
N ASN A 68 43.33 50.86 29.04
CA ASN A 68 44.16 51.19 30.23
C ASN A 68 43.52 51.80 31.53
N SER A 69 43.92 51.51 32.77
CA SER A 69 44.99 50.69 33.38
C SER A 69 44.93 50.82 34.93
N VAL A 70 45.93 50.27 35.66
CA VAL A 70 46.34 50.59 37.06
C VAL A 70 45.74 49.78 38.24
N SER A 71 46.62 49.02 38.90
CA SER A 71 46.55 48.43 40.27
C SER A 71 47.34 49.35 41.25
N PRO A 72 47.69 49.01 42.53
CA PRO A 72 47.39 47.84 43.39
C PRO A 72 47.07 48.20 44.87
N THR A 73 46.90 47.20 45.76
CA THR A 73 47.57 47.09 47.10
C THR A 73 47.26 45.75 47.81
N PRO A 74 48.07 45.27 48.80
CA PRO A 74 48.10 43.85 49.18
C PRO A 74 47.92 43.49 50.69
N SER A 75 47.57 42.24 50.99
CA SER A 75 47.84 41.50 52.25
C SER A 75 47.65 39.98 52.02
N SER A 76 48.67 39.11 52.00
CA SER A 76 49.54 38.57 53.08
C SER A 76 48.94 37.40 53.90
N ASN A 77 49.22 36.14 53.50
CA ASN A 77 49.93 35.14 54.34
C ASN A 77 50.15 33.76 53.63
N PRO A 78 51.06 32.88 54.13
CA PRO A 78 51.75 31.89 53.29
C PRO A 78 51.43 30.41 53.68
N PRO A 79 52.29 29.40 53.45
CA PRO A 79 52.04 28.37 52.44
C PRO A 79 51.75 26.97 53.01
N SER A 80 51.27 26.05 52.15
CA SER A 80 51.29 24.60 52.42
C SER A 80 51.83 23.81 51.22
N THR A 81 52.34 22.61 51.49
CA THR A 81 53.42 21.95 50.74
C THR A 81 52.99 21.21 49.49
N SER A 82 53.92 21.14 48.53
CA SER A 82 53.79 20.42 47.27
C SER A 82 53.90 18.91 47.42
N ARG A 83 53.11 18.16 46.64
CA ARG A 83 53.41 16.78 46.24
C ARG A 83 53.05 16.57 44.78
N LEU A 84 53.92 15.88 44.05
CA LEU A 84 53.85 15.71 42.60
C LEU A 84 52.64 14.85 42.20
N SER A 85 51.85 15.32 41.23
CA SER A 85 50.76 14.55 40.61
C SER A 85 51.29 13.67 39.46
N PRO A 86 50.80 12.42 39.32
CA PRO A 86 51.17 11.55 38.20
C PRO A 86 50.49 11.97 36.89
N LEU A 87 51.04 11.48 35.79
CA LEU A 87 50.62 11.76 34.41
C LEU A 87 49.13 11.44 34.20
N ALA A 88 48.36 12.40 33.66
CA ALA A 88 46.95 12.22 33.38
C ALA A 88 46.71 11.18 32.25
N PRO A 89 45.64 10.37 32.32
CA PRO A 89 45.29 9.46 31.23
C PRO A 89 44.90 10.26 29.98
N ALA A 90 45.22 9.72 28.80
CA ALA A 90 44.92 10.36 27.52
C ALA A 90 43.41 10.64 27.38
N ALA A 91 43.09 11.85 26.92
CA ALA A 91 41.70 12.24 26.66
C ALA A 91 41.06 11.32 25.62
N ALA A 92 39.77 10.98 25.82
CA ALA A 92 39.01 10.26 24.81
C ALA A 92 38.92 11.07 23.51
N PRO A 93 39.05 10.45 22.33
CA PRO A 93 39.06 11.16 21.05
C PRO A 93 37.76 11.93 20.81
N ASN A 94 37.87 13.12 20.24
CA ASN A 94 36.72 13.97 19.97
C ASN A 94 35.84 13.34 18.88
N ALA A 95 34.52 13.32 19.10
CA ALA A 95 33.57 12.68 18.18
C ALA A 95 33.57 13.26 16.75
N SER A 96 34.17 14.44 16.55
CA SER A 96 34.42 15.06 15.24
C SER A 96 35.45 14.34 14.37
N GLU A 97 36.33 13.52 14.96
CA GLU A 97 37.40 12.80 14.26
C GLU A 97 36.94 11.48 13.63
N PHE A 98 35.76 10.97 14.02
CA PHE A 98 35.24 9.72 13.46
C PHE A 98 34.73 9.89 12.02
N PRO A 99 34.98 8.92 11.12
CA PRO A 99 34.50 8.97 9.75
C PRO A 99 32.96 8.93 9.67
N ALA A 100 32.40 9.48 8.58
CA ALA A 100 31.01 9.19 8.21
C ALA A 100 30.95 7.88 7.43
N LEU A 101 29.85 7.14 7.57
CA LEU A 101 29.54 6.01 6.69
C LEU A 101 28.96 6.55 5.38
N GLY A 102 29.41 6.00 4.25
CA GLY A 102 28.83 6.32 2.94
C GLY A 102 27.42 5.75 2.76
N SER A 103 26.73 6.16 1.69
CA SER A 103 25.50 5.49 1.27
C SER A 103 25.82 4.03 0.90
N PRO A 104 25.01 3.05 1.35
CA PRO A 104 25.23 1.67 0.93
C PRO A 104 25.06 1.54 -0.58
N ARG A 105 25.91 0.73 -1.22
CA ARG A 105 25.61 0.23 -2.57
C ARG A 105 24.54 -0.83 -2.45
N VAL A 106 23.52 -0.77 -3.30
CA VAL A 106 22.42 -1.74 -3.28
C VAL A 106 22.23 -2.35 -4.66
N TYR A 107 22.10 -3.67 -4.69
CA TYR A 107 21.82 -4.46 -5.87
C TYR A 107 20.60 -5.33 -5.56
N SER A 108 19.58 -5.33 -6.41
CA SER A 108 18.41 -6.19 -6.24
C SER A 108 18.20 -7.06 -7.47
N GLU A 109 17.94 -8.34 -7.25
CA GLU A 109 17.65 -9.33 -8.29
C GLU A 109 16.49 -10.20 -7.81
N GLY A 110 15.35 -10.10 -8.50
CA GLY A 110 14.12 -10.78 -8.09
C GLY A 110 13.71 -10.44 -6.65
N SER A 111 13.64 -11.47 -5.80
CA SER A 111 13.29 -11.37 -4.37
C SER A 111 14.48 -11.18 -3.44
N GLN A 112 15.68 -10.94 -3.98
CA GLN A 112 16.90 -10.74 -3.19
C GLN A 112 17.40 -9.28 -3.31
N THR A 113 17.90 -8.75 -2.20
CA THR A 113 18.57 -7.44 -2.12
C THR A 113 19.91 -7.60 -1.41
N LYS A 114 20.99 -7.25 -2.09
CA LYS A 114 22.35 -7.17 -1.58
C LYS A 114 22.66 -5.72 -1.20
N VAL A 115 22.88 -5.46 0.08
CA VAL A 115 23.27 -4.17 0.66
C VAL A 115 24.74 -4.23 1.04
N VAL A 116 25.56 -3.33 0.50
CA VAL A 116 27.01 -3.31 0.72
C VAL A 116 27.43 -1.97 1.32
N TYR A 117 28.04 -2.02 2.51
CA TYR A 117 28.65 -0.86 3.16
C TYR A 117 30.16 -0.91 3.00
N ASP A 118 30.75 0.18 2.51
CA ASP A 118 32.18 0.41 2.68
C ASP A 118 32.46 0.73 4.15
N LEU A 119 33.43 0.04 4.73
CA LEU A 119 33.83 0.21 6.12
C LEU A 119 35.11 1.06 6.18
N PRO A 120 35.04 2.30 6.68
CA PRO A 120 36.25 3.08 6.97
C PRO A 120 37.20 2.35 7.92
N THR A 121 38.50 2.65 7.82
CA THR A 121 39.52 2.10 8.71
C THR A 121 39.17 2.36 10.18
N GLY A 122 39.31 1.34 11.02
CA GLY A 122 38.95 1.38 12.45
C GLY A 122 37.49 1.06 12.76
N VAL A 123 36.55 1.15 11.80
CA VAL A 123 35.13 0.91 12.08
C VAL A 123 34.85 -0.54 12.47
N VAL A 124 34.15 -0.69 13.59
CA VAL A 124 33.63 -1.94 14.15
C VAL A 124 32.10 -1.89 14.12
N TYR A 125 31.47 -3.03 13.83
CA TYR A 125 30.01 -3.13 13.81
C TYR A 125 29.52 -4.38 14.55
N SER A 126 28.27 -4.32 15.00
CA SER A 126 27.50 -5.50 15.39
C SER A 126 26.21 -5.59 14.59
N LEU A 127 25.78 -6.82 14.30
CA LEU A 127 24.50 -7.14 13.67
C LEU A 127 23.61 -7.79 14.72
N THR A 128 22.36 -7.36 14.83
CA THR A 128 21.31 -8.03 15.60
C THR A 128 20.21 -8.45 14.63
N GLN A 129 20.00 -9.75 14.49
CA GLN A 129 18.89 -10.28 13.72
C GLN A 129 17.61 -10.17 14.54
N GLU A 130 16.71 -9.29 14.09
CA GLU A 130 15.34 -9.16 14.58
C GLU A 130 14.41 -10.04 13.72
N PHE A 131 13.25 -10.44 14.25
CA PHE A 131 12.24 -11.15 13.46
C PHE A 131 11.88 -10.46 12.13
N SER A 132 11.82 -9.12 12.08
CA SER A 132 11.41 -8.34 10.91
C SER A 132 12.55 -7.58 10.23
N GLY A 133 13.80 -8.01 10.39
CA GLY A 133 14.95 -7.37 9.73
C GLY A 133 16.28 -7.44 10.49
N LEU A 134 17.28 -6.71 9.97
CA LEU A 134 18.59 -6.57 10.61
C LEU A 134 18.73 -5.19 11.25
N ARG A 135 19.17 -5.16 12.51
CA ARG A 135 19.70 -3.96 13.16
C ARG A 135 21.21 -4.01 13.12
N LEU A 136 21.84 -2.94 12.65
CA LEU A 136 23.27 -2.75 12.62
C LEU A 136 23.65 -1.65 13.62
N GLU A 137 24.71 -1.85 14.38
CA GLU A 137 25.30 -0.82 15.23
C GLU A 137 26.76 -0.62 14.82
N PHE A 138 27.03 0.48 14.12
CA PHE A 138 28.38 0.91 13.76
C PHE A 138 28.95 1.78 14.88
N ARG A 139 30.13 1.43 15.36
CA ARG A 139 30.89 2.20 16.35
C ARG A 139 32.01 2.98 15.67
N GLN A 140 32.41 4.09 16.28
CA GLN A 140 33.44 5.00 15.73
C GLN A 140 33.04 5.54 14.34
N VAL A 141 31.75 5.85 14.19
CA VAL A 141 31.16 6.49 13.00
C VAL A 141 30.36 7.71 13.47
N ARG A 142 30.58 8.88 12.88
CA ARG A 142 29.90 10.13 13.30
C ARG A 142 28.47 10.26 12.77
N SER A 143 28.21 9.72 11.58
CA SER A 143 26.91 9.80 10.90
C SER A 143 26.81 8.79 9.75
N ALA A 144 25.59 8.48 9.32
CA ALA A 144 25.30 7.76 8.08
C ALA A 144 24.14 8.48 7.35
N PRO A 145 24.07 8.41 6.00
CA PRO A 145 23.00 9.04 5.26
C PRO A 145 21.65 8.39 5.56
N SER A 146 20.63 9.21 5.78
CA SER A 146 19.25 8.75 5.80
C SER A 146 18.79 8.49 4.37
N VAL A 147 18.20 7.32 4.10
CA VAL A 147 17.58 6.99 2.82
C VAL A 147 16.07 6.91 3.05
N THR A 148 15.33 7.82 2.43
CA THR A 148 13.87 7.97 2.58
C THR A 148 13.06 7.02 1.69
N ALA A 149 13.71 6.12 0.95
CA ALA A 149 13.10 5.17 0.04
C ALA A 149 13.43 3.72 0.41
N GLN A 150 12.61 2.78 -0.08
CA GLN A 150 12.88 1.36 -0.07
C GLN A 150 14.23 1.07 -0.75
N LEU A 151 15.13 0.31 -0.12
CA LEU A 151 16.44 -0.01 -0.72
C LEU A 151 16.34 -1.08 -1.81
N GLY A 152 15.38 -2.00 -1.69
CA GLY A 152 15.16 -3.06 -2.67
C GLY A 152 14.00 -3.97 -2.29
N ALA A 153 13.67 -4.93 -3.15
CA ALA A 153 12.53 -5.84 -2.97
C ALA A 153 12.54 -6.58 -1.62
N ALA A 154 13.72 -6.89 -1.07
CA ALA A 154 13.86 -7.56 0.23
C ALA A 154 14.09 -6.60 1.42
N VAL A 155 14.27 -5.30 1.19
CA VAL A 155 14.53 -4.30 2.26
C VAL A 155 13.54 -3.15 2.12
N GLY A 156 12.36 -3.35 2.71
CA GLY A 156 11.20 -2.46 2.63
C GLY A 156 11.39 -1.12 3.35
N GLU A 157 12.25 -1.07 4.36
CA GLU A 157 12.52 0.14 5.14
C GLU A 157 14.00 0.21 5.54
N TYR A 158 14.56 1.42 5.47
CA TYR A 158 15.88 1.78 5.99
C TYR A 158 15.72 2.95 6.95
N ARG A 159 16.20 2.82 8.19
CA ARG A 159 16.22 3.91 9.17
C ARG A 159 17.60 4.08 9.78
N VAL A 160 18.01 5.33 10.00
CA VAL A 160 19.23 5.69 10.73
C VAL A 160 18.82 6.36 12.02
N ALA A 161 19.50 6.00 13.12
CA ALA A 161 19.41 6.67 14.40
C ALA A 161 20.82 6.88 14.97
N SER A 162 21.05 8.03 15.60
CA SER A 162 22.29 8.25 16.36
C SER A 162 22.30 7.38 17.61
N SER A 163 23.47 6.83 17.95
CA SER A 163 23.70 6.04 19.16
C SER A 163 24.85 6.68 19.96
N PRO A 164 24.88 6.59 21.31
CA PRO A 164 25.96 7.16 22.12
C PRO A 164 27.38 6.72 21.71
N SER A 165 27.52 5.57 21.03
CA SER A 165 28.80 5.06 20.53
C SER A 165 29.00 5.13 19.01
N GLY A 166 28.07 5.74 18.26
CA GLY A 166 28.13 5.85 16.80
C GLY A 166 26.75 5.91 16.13
N VAL A 167 26.48 5.00 15.19
CA VAL A 167 25.25 5.01 14.37
C VAL A 167 24.56 3.65 14.39
N GLN A 168 23.25 3.66 14.62
CA GLN A 168 22.39 2.50 14.45
C GLN A 168 21.66 2.60 13.10
N ILE A 169 21.62 1.50 12.35
CA ILE A 169 20.86 1.38 11.10
C ILE A 169 19.91 0.19 11.23
N ARG A 170 18.64 0.36 10.82
CA ARG A 170 17.66 -0.72 10.75
C ARG A 170 17.30 -0.99 9.29
N LEU A 171 17.45 -2.24 8.87
CA LEU A 171 17.05 -2.77 7.56
C LEU A 171 15.84 -3.68 7.79
N ALA A 172 14.65 -3.23 7.44
CA ALA A 172 13.41 -3.95 7.73
C ALA A 172 12.96 -4.78 6.51
N THR A 173 12.58 -6.05 6.74
CA THR A 173 12.32 -7.06 5.69
C THR A 173 10.85 -7.43 5.61
N PRO A 174 10.25 -7.61 4.40
CA PRO A 174 8.85 -8.04 4.23
C PRO A 174 8.63 -9.55 4.44
N PHE A 175 9.61 -10.23 5.03
CA PHE A 175 9.60 -11.64 5.41
C PHE A 175 10.37 -11.78 6.73
N SER A 176 10.08 -12.83 7.49
CA SER A 176 10.73 -13.09 8.78
C SER A 176 12.18 -13.52 8.60
N LEU A 177 13.09 -12.96 9.40
CA LEU A 177 14.44 -13.49 9.57
C LEU A 177 14.50 -14.50 10.73
N SER A 178 15.45 -15.43 10.64
CA SER A 178 15.86 -16.30 11.75
C SER A 178 17.37 -16.54 11.70
N ALA A 179 17.93 -17.23 12.69
CA ALA A 179 19.32 -17.65 12.66
C ALA A 179 19.70 -18.50 11.43
N LYS A 180 18.71 -19.15 10.78
CA LYS A 180 18.89 -20.10 9.66
C LYS A 180 18.27 -19.65 8.33
N SER A 181 17.51 -18.55 8.27
CA SER A 181 16.81 -18.12 7.05
C SER A 181 16.64 -16.60 6.91
N GLY A 182 16.59 -16.13 5.67
CA GLY A 182 16.20 -14.79 5.27
C GLY A 182 17.36 -13.82 5.00
N TRP A 183 18.57 -14.10 5.51
CA TRP A 183 19.68 -13.15 5.48
C TRP A 183 21.04 -13.85 5.54
N ARG A 184 22.05 -13.27 4.89
CA ARG A 184 23.45 -13.70 5.01
C ARG A 184 24.35 -12.49 5.14
N ALA A 185 25.26 -12.52 6.11
CA ALA A 185 26.26 -11.47 6.29
C ALA A 185 27.66 -12.00 6.00
N SER A 186 28.44 -11.28 5.22
CA SER A 186 29.86 -11.57 5.00
C SER A 186 30.69 -10.28 4.95
N GLU A 187 31.99 -10.39 5.16
CA GLU A 187 32.93 -9.30 4.93
C GLU A 187 33.94 -9.69 3.86
N ALA A 188 34.39 -8.72 3.06
CA ALA A 188 35.44 -8.88 2.06
C ALA A 188 36.41 -7.69 2.08
N ILE A 189 37.60 -7.90 1.50
CA ILE A 189 38.56 -6.83 1.21
C ILE A 189 38.53 -6.61 -0.31
N ILE A 190 38.30 -5.37 -0.73
CA ILE A 190 38.31 -5.00 -2.16
C ILE A 190 39.73 -4.69 -2.64
N ALA A 191 39.96 -4.68 -3.95
CA ALA A 191 41.30 -4.54 -4.55
C ALA A 191 42.10 -3.29 -4.11
N SER A 192 41.42 -2.23 -3.66
CA SER A 192 42.04 -1.03 -3.08
C SER A 192 42.45 -1.17 -1.60
N GLY A 193 42.31 -2.35 -1.00
CA GLY A 193 42.58 -2.61 0.42
C GLY A 193 41.43 -2.24 1.37
N GLY A 194 40.36 -1.61 0.87
CA GLY A 194 39.18 -1.27 1.66
C GLY A 194 38.41 -2.50 2.16
N ARG A 195 37.76 -2.40 3.32
CA ARG A 195 36.85 -3.44 3.85
C ARG A 195 35.42 -3.15 3.43
N VAL A 196 34.65 -4.17 3.10
CA VAL A 196 33.22 -4.06 2.79
C VAL A 196 32.39 -5.08 3.57
N LEU A 197 31.33 -4.61 4.23
CA LEU A 197 30.28 -5.46 4.81
C LEU A 197 29.23 -5.72 3.73
N ILE A 198 28.95 -6.98 3.44
CA ILE A 198 27.98 -7.44 2.45
C ILE A 198 26.83 -8.14 3.19
N LEU A 199 25.62 -7.63 3.01
CA LEU A 199 24.39 -8.23 3.51
C LEU A 199 23.55 -8.69 2.33
N GLU A 200 23.23 -9.97 2.25
CA GLU A 200 22.30 -10.56 1.29
C GLU A 200 20.99 -10.83 2.01
N LEU A 201 19.89 -10.23 1.57
CA LEU A 201 18.57 -10.34 2.20
C LEU A 201 17.59 -10.90 1.17
N GLY A 202 16.82 -11.92 1.54
CA GLY A 202 15.80 -12.51 0.68
C GLY A 202 15.20 -13.78 1.29
N PRO A 203 13.94 -14.12 0.99
CA PRO A 203 13.23 -15.21 1.68
C PRO A 203 13.83 -16.61 1.43
N ALA A 204 14.62 -16.78 0.37
CA ALA A 204 15.34 -18.01 0.03
C ALA A 204 16.83 -17.99 0.44
N ILE A 205 17.31 -16.94 1.09
CA ILE A 205 18.71 -16.84 1.54
C ILE A 205 18.90 -17.68 2.81
N GLY A 206 19.91 -18.55 2.81
CA GLY A 206 20.33 -19.28 4.00
C GLY A 206 20.91 -18.33 5.07
N GLY A 207 20.38 -18.45 6.28
CA GLY A 207 20.67 -17.59 7.43
C GLY A 207 22.13 -17.52 7.87
N GLY A 208 22.53 -16.37 8.40
CA GLY A 208 23.65 -16.26 9.34
C GLY A 208 24.89 -15.54 8.82
N ALA A 209 25.92 -15.53 9.66
CA ALA A 209 27.24 -14.98 9.33
C ALA A 209 28.11 -16.02 8.59
N ALA A 210 28.73 -15.60 7.50
CA ALA A 210 29.87 -16.30 6.94
C ALA A 210 31.09 -16.15 7.86
N ALA A 211 31.99 -17.14 7.84
CA ALA A 211 33.24 -17.11 8.61
C ALA A 211 34.19 -15.93 8.28
N SER A 212 33.95 -15.20 7.17
CA SER A 212 34.70 -13.98 6.84
C SER A 212 34.22 -12.73 7.59
N LEU A 213 33.04 -12.77 8.23
CA LEU A 213 32.47 -11.63 8.94
C LEU A 213 33.31 -11.30 10.19
N ARG A 214 33.76 -10.04 10.31
CA ARG A 214 34.57 -9.59 11.47
C ARG A 214 33.77 -8.86 12.55
N GLY A 215 32.53 -8.47 12.25
CA GLY A 215 31.60 -7.92 13.24
C GLY A 215 31.00 -9.00 14.14
N THR A 216 30.41 -8.59 15.26
CA THR A 216 29.68 -9.50 16.14
C THR A 216 28.25 -9.71 15.66
N VAL A 217 27.71 -10.92 15.81
CA VAL A 217 26.31 -11.23 15.52
C VAL A 217 25.58 -11.60 16.80
N LYS A 218 24.41 -11.00 16.98
CA LYS A 218 23.38 -11.40 17.94
C LYS A 218 22.16 -11.87 17.15
N THR A 219 21.53 -12.94 17.59
CA THR A 219 20.21 -13.36 17.10
C THR A 219 19.22 -13.19 18.25
N ASP A 220 17.99 -12.77 17.94
CA ASP A 220 16.87 -13.01 18.87
C ASP A 220 16.89 -14.51 19.26
N PRO A 221 16.66 -14.87 20.53
CA PRO A 221 16.58 -16.28 20.93
C PRO A 221 15.47 -16.98 20.14
N PRO A 222 15.70 -18.19 19.61
CA PRO A 222 14.68 -18.92 18.87
C PRO A 222 13.47 -19.18 19.78
N PRO A 223 12.23 -19.15 19.24
CA PRO A 223 11.05 -19.54 20.01
C PRO A 223 11.20 -20.99 20.47
N PRO A 224 10.62 -21.37 21.62
CA PRO A 224 10.69 -22.73 22.16
C PRO A 224 9.78 -23.71 21.39
N SER A 225 10.07 -23.92 20.09
CA SER A 225 9.41 -24.92 19.23
C SER A 225 10.21 -25.21 17.94
N GLU A 226 11.47 -25.61 18.08
CA GLU A 226 12.21 -26.33 17.01
C GLU A 226 12.91 -27.61 17.54
N GLN A 227 12.51 -28.08 18.72
CA GLN A 227 12.83 -29.44 19.15
C GLN A 227 11.87 -30.41 18.49
N ALA A 228 12.42 -31.39 17.76
CA ALA A 228 11.62 -32.48 17.21
C ALA A 228 10.90 -33.22 18.34
N VAL A 229 9.60 -33.45 18.17
CA VAL A 229 8.84 -34.34 19.05
C VAL A 229 9.38 -35.75 18.82
N SER A 230 10.28 -36.20 19.69
CA SER A 230 10.66 -37.61 19.76
C SER A 230 9.40 -38.42 20.08
N PRO A 231 8.98 -39.38 19.23
CA PRO A 231 7.82 -40.19 19.54
C PRO A 231 8.11 -41.01 20.80
N GLY A 232 7.36 -40.75 21.86
CA GLY A 232 7.49 -41.47 23.11
C GLY A 232 7.24 -42.96 22.89
N GLY A 233 8.18 -43.79 23.34
CA GLY A 233 8.08 -45.24 23.18
C GLY A 233 6.91 -45.82 23.97
N VAL A 234 5.82 -46.14 23.27
CA VAL A 234 4.79 -47.04 23.79
C VAL A 234 5.25 -48.46 23.46
N GLY A 235 5.65 -49.22 24.47
CA GLY A 235 6.12 -50.58 24.30
C GLY A 235 4.99 -51.51 23.85
N LEU A 236 5.10 -52.03 22.63
CA LEU A 236 4.31 -53.16 22.15
C LEU A 236 5.26 -54.24 21.64
N THR A 237 5.21 -55.39 22.31
CA THR A 237 5.98 -56.60 22.00
C THR A 237 5.53 -57.24 20.69
N PRO A 238 6.42 -57.41 19.69
CA PRO A 238 6.12 -58.22 18.51
C PRO A 238 6.46 -59.69 18.77
N LEU A 239 5.48 -60.57 18.63
CA LEU A 239 5.70 -62.01 18.44
C LEU A 239 6.31 -62.25 17.04
N ALA A 240 7.25 -63.19 16.95
CA ALA A 240 7.87 -63.60 15.69
C ALA A 240 6.88 -64.32 14.77
N PRO A 241 7.16 -64.37 13.45
CA PRO A 241 7.51 -65.68 12.89
C PRO A 241 8.84 -65.70 12.10
N LYS A 242 9.24 -66.91 11.68
CA LYS A 242 10.58 -67.29 11.22
C LYS A 242 10.75 -67.27 9.68
N ASN A 243 12.00 -67.50 9.27
CA ASN A 243 12.52 -67.93 7.96
C ASN A 243 12.79 -66.81 6.92
N SER A 244 13.85 -66.85 6.10
CA SER A 244 15.18 -67.53 6.14
C SER A 244 16.02 -67.13 4.91
N LEU A 245 17.36 -67.20 5.00
CA LEU A 245 18.39 -66.97 3.94
C LEU A 245 18.52 -65.50 3.46
N SER A 246 19.68 -64.81 3.40
CA SER A 246 21.09 -65.14 3.12
C SER A 246 21.44 -65.29 1.63
N THR A 247 21.99 -64.24 1.01
CA THR A 247 23.43 -64.15 0.62
C THR A 247 23.76 -62.76 0.03
N ALA A 248 25.06 -62.46 -0.05
CA ALA A 248 25.69 -61.15 -0.26
C ALA A 248 26.26 -60.97 -1.71
N PRO A 249 27.01 -59.91 -2.11
CA PRO A 249 27.08 -58.50 -1.66
C PRO A 249 27.17 -57.53 -2.91
N PRO A 250 27.96 -56.40 -3.02
CA PRO A 250 27.54 -55.25 -3.85
C PRO A 250 28.47 -54.90 -5.04
N ILE A 251 28.04 -53.97 -5.91
CA ILE A 251 28.92 -53.30 -6.89
C ILE A 251 28.68 -51.79 -6.88
N SER A 252 29.70 -51.02 -6.49
CA SER A 252 29.81 -49.58 -6.74
C SER A 252 30.09 -49.31 -8.22
N LEU A 253 29.70 -48.14 -8.74
CA LEU A 253 30.52 -47.46 -9.76
C LEU A 253 30.29 -45.94 -9.77
N SER A 254 31.26 -45.24 -10.37
CA SER A 254 31.61 -43.86 -10.09
C SER A 254 31.06 -42.82 -11.07
N ARG A 255 31.18 -41.55 -10.65
CA ARG A 255 31.08 -40.32 -11.47
C ARG A 255 31.68 -40.46 -12.88
N GLY A 256 31.05 -39.78 -13.84
CA GLY A 256 31.68 -39.25 -15.05
C GLY A 256 31.11 -37.87 -15.34
N ALA A 257 31.96 -36.87 -15.57
CA ALA A 257 31.56 -35.51 -15.96
C ALA A 257 32.09 -35.22 -17.36
N ALA A 258 31.29 -34.55 -18.19
CA ALA A 258 31.74 -33.99 -19.47
C ALA A 258 30.91 -32.76 -19.86
N THR A 259 31.55 -31.86 -20.57
CA THR A 259 31.10 -30.50 -20.92
C THR A 259 30.60 -30.39 -22.37
N SER A 260 29.61 -29.54 -22.65
CA SER A 260 29.60 -28.69 -23.87
C SER A 260 28.42 -27.70 -23.94
N SER A 261 28.72 -26.50 -24.44
CA SER A 261 27.81 -25.56 -25.14
C SER A 261 27.96 -25.83 -26.67
N PRO A 262 27.11 -25.32 -27.61
CA PRO A 262 26.49 -23.98 -27.60
C PRO A 262 25.13 -23.74 -28.35
N ALA A 263 24.64 -22.49 -28.20
CA ALA A 263 23.97 -21.61 -29.19
C ALA A 263 22.64 -21.97 -29.92
N SER A 264 21.69 -21.03 -29.77
CA SER A 264 20.72 -20.50 -30.76
C SER A 264 19.78 -21.42 -31.56
N THR A 265 18.47 -21.13 -31.49
CA THR A 265 17.75 -20.40 -32.57
C THR A 265 16.34 -20.00 -32.12
N ALA A 266 15.79 -18.96 -32.76
CA ALA A 266 14.40 -18.55 -32.58
C ALA A 266 13.50 -19.19 -33.65
N SER A 267 12.22 -19.40 -33.35
CA SER A 267 11.19 -19.68 -34.35
C SER A 267 9.86 -19.11 -33.89
N ALA A 268 9.21 -18.32 -34.75
CA ALA A 268 7.84 -17.88 -34.61
C ALA A 268 6.95 -18.79 -35.48
N PHE A 269 5.69 -19.00 -35.11
CA PHE A 269 4.71 -19.57 -36.03
C PHE A 269 3.39 -18.80 -36.07
N SER A 270 2.85 -18.74 -37.28
CA SER A 270 1.71 -17.92 -37.70
C SER A 270 0.39 -18.67 -37.59
N SER A 271 -0.69 -17.90 -37.48
CA SER A 271 -2.07 -18.32 -37.72
C SER A 271 -2.28 -19.00 -39.08
N ALA A 272 -3.25 -19.89 -39.16
CA ALA A 272 -3.95 -20.26 -40.40
C ALA A 272 -5.43 -20.58 -40.11
N VAL A 273 -6.30 -20.31 -41.10
CA VAL A 273 -7.76 -20.38 -41.02
C VAL A 273 -8.28 -21.71 -41.61
N GLY A 274 -9.40 -22.23 -41.11
CA GLY A 274 -10.16 -23.31 -41.74
C GLY A 274 -11.67 -23.14 -41.55
N LEU A 275 -12.39 -22.96 -42.65
CA LEU A 275 -13.86 -22.90 -42.71
C LEU A 275 -14.46 -24.29 -42.95
N ALA A 276 -15.50 -24.68 -42.21
CA ALA A 276 -16.53 -25.62 -42.65
C ALA A 276 -17.76 -25.63 -41.72
N ASP A 277 -18.95 -25.64 -42.31
CA ASP A 277 -20.31 -25.81 -41.78
C ASP A 277 -21.18 -26.27 -43.01
N PRO A 278 -22.40 -26.84 -42.93
CA PRO A 278 -23.20 -27.30 -41.79
C PRO A 278 -23.83 -28.73 -41.90
N ALA A 279 -24.39 -29.22 -40.78
CA ALA A 279 -25.57 -30.11 -40.74
C ALA A 279 -26.17 -30.11 -39.32
N GLN A 280 -27.31 -29.46 -39.06
CA GLN A 280 -28.67 -30.04 -39.10
C GLN A 280 -28.89 -31.24 -38.16
N GLY A 281 -29.64 -31.01 -37.06
CA GLY A 281 -29.97 -32.03 -36.06
C GLY A 281 -30.93 -31.51 -34.99
N LEU A 282 -32.23 -31.61 -35.29
CA LEU A 282 -33.36 -31.22 -34.42
C LEU A 282 -33.33 -31.88 -33.03
N LEU A 283 -33.70 -31.14 -31.96
CA LEU A 283 -34.91 -31.39 -31.14
C LEU A 283 -34.96 -30.50 -29.88
N SER A 284 -36.17 -30.21 -29.41
CA SER A 284 -36.53 -29.57 -28.15
C SER A 284 -37.87 -30.17 -27.69
N PRO A 285 -38.47 -29.74 -26.57
CA PRO A 285 -38.00 -29.74 -25.18
C PRO A 285 -38.92 -30.64 -24.29
N SER A 286 -38.63 -30.81 -22.99
CA SER A 286 -39.65 -31.28 -22.02
C SER A 286 -39.30 -30.99 -20.57
N ASP A 287 -40.29 -30.52 -19.81
CA ASP A 287 -40.24 -30.21 -18.38
C ASP A 287 -40.24 -31.45 -17.45
N ALA A 288 -39.70 -31.29 -16.23
CA ALA A 288 -40.17 -31.88 -14.97
C ALA A 288 -39.24 -31.41 -13.82
N ALA A 289 -39.66 -30.49 -12.97
CA ALA A 289 -40.44 -30.72 -11.74
C ALA A 289 -39.58 -31.14 -10.52
N ALA A 290 -39.59 -30.30 -9.49
CA ALA A 290 -39.01 -30.60 -8.18
C ALA A 290 -39.91 -31.52 -7.35
N PRO A 291 -39.37 -32.14 -6.31
CA PRO A 291 -40.05 -32.10 -5.01
C PRO A 291 -39.14 -31.66 -3.86
N ALA A 292 -39.76 -31.15 -2.80
CA ALA A 292 -39.09 -30.71 -1.58
C ALA A 292 -39.13 -31.77 -0.47
N GLY A 293 -38.17 -31.71 0.45
CA GLY A 293 -38.34 -32.19 1.83
C GLY A 293 -37.33 -33.22 2.34
N SER A 294 -36.40 -32.79 3.19
CA SER A 294 -36.39 -33.17 4.61
C SER A 294 -35.12 -32.67 5.33
N SER A 295 -35.25 -32.48 6.64
CA SER A 295 -34.22 -31.97 7.55
C SER A 295 -33.26 -33.06 8.06
N GLY A 296 -31.97 -32.75 8.19
CA GLY A 296 -31.02 -33.63 8.89
C GLY A 296 -29.66 -32.97 9.16
N THR A 297 -29.38 -32.66 10.42
CA THR A 297 -28.06 -32.17 10.87
C THR A 297 -27.15 -33.30 11.31
N SER A 298 -25.94 -33.40 10.75
CA SER A 298 -24.81 -34.06 11.41
C SER A 298 -23.48 -33.62 10.81
N ALA A 299 -22.51 -33.28 11.65
CA ALA A 299 -21.17 -32.90 11.23
C ALA A 299 -20.27 -34.12 10.97
N ALA A 300 -19.45 -34.08 9.91
CA ALA A 300 -18.25 -34.89 9.78
C ALA A 300 -17.23 -34.18 8.87
N SER A 301 -15.95 -34.29 9.23
CA SER A 301 -14.81 -33.78 8.48
C SER A 301 -14.35 -34.73 7.38
N GLN A 302 -13.84 -34.22 6.25
CA GLN A 302 -12.56 -34.67 5.67
C GLN A 302 -12.09 -33.86 4.46
N LEU A 303 -10.92 -33.20 4.63
CA LEU A 303 -9.91 -32.79 3.64
C LEU A 303 -10.27 -31.79 2.50
N PRO A 304 -9.31 -30.92 2.09
CA PRO A 304 -9.54 -29.88 1.08
C PRO A 304 -9.36 -30.40 -0.36
N PRO A 305 -10.19 -29.97 -1.32
CA PRO A 305 -9.92 -30.16 -2.74
C PRO A 305 -8.74 -29.28 -3.21
N GLY A 306 -7.68 -29.93 -3.64
CA GLY A 306 -6.56 -29.36 -4.40
C GLY A 306 -6.09 -30.40 -5.43
N ASP A 307 -5.57 -29.93 -6.56
CA ASP A 307 -4.95 -30.71 -7.63
C ASP A 307 -5.87 -31.58 -8.51
N SER A 308 -6.59 -30.92 -9.42
CA SER A 308 -6.76 -31.37 -10.82
C SER A 308 -7.11 -30.16 -11.70
N LEU A 309 -6.32 -29.91 -12.76
CA LEU A 309 -6.64 -28.89 -13.76
C LEU A 309 -7.60 -29.45 -14.81
N GLY A 310 -8.66 -28.69 -15.11
CA GLY A 310 -9.52 -28.87 -16.26
C GLY A 310 -10.19 -27.56 -16.62
N ASN A 311 -10.37 -27.27 -17.91
CA ASN A 311 -11.14 -26.12 -18.38
C ASN A 311 -12.61 -26.30 -17.98
N ALA A 312 -13.03 -25.66 -16.90
CA ALA A 312 -14.41 -25.63 -16.44
C ALA A 312 -14.73 -24.24 -15.89
N ALA A 313 -15.95 -23.78 -16.15
CA ALA A 313 -16.52 -22.59 -15.52
C ALA A 313 -16.75 -22.88 -14.01
N GLY A 314 -15.70 -22.72 -13.21
CA GLY A 314 -15.78 -22.79 -11.75
C GLY A 314 -16.42 -21.52 -11.20
N ALA A 315 -17.29 -21.67 -10.20
CA ALA A 315 -17.79 -20.54 -9.44
C ALA A 315 -16.61 -19.78 -8.80
N LEU A 316 -16.68 -18.44 -8.79
CA LEU A 316 -15.71 -17.61 -8.10
C LEU A 316 -15.61 -18.02 -6.63
N PRO A 317 -14.41 -17.98 -6.01
CA PRO A 317 -14.25 -18.36 -4.62
C PRO A 317 -15.07 -17.41 -3.73
N ALA A 318 -15.94 -17.98 -2.90
CA ALA A 318 -16.82 -17.19 -2.05
C ALA A 318 -16.01 -16.24 -1.13
N PRO A 319 -16.44 -14.98 -0.97
CA PRO A 319 -15.75 -14.03 -0.12
C PRO A 319 -15.79 -14.47 1.35
N ALA A 320 -14.77 -14.08 2.11
CA ALA A 320 -14.81 -14.23 3.56
C ALA A 320 -15.99 -13.43 4.13
N VAL A 321 -16.74 -14.01 5.07
CA VAL A 321 -17.77 -13.25 5.79
C VAL A 321 -17.10 -12.08 6.53
N GLY A 322 -17.51 -10.86 6.18
CA GLY A 322 -16.97 -9.62 6.75
C GLY A 322 -17.00 -9.61 8.27
N LEU A 323 -16.11 -8.82 8.88
CA LEU A 323 -16.09 -8.67 10.33
C LEU A 323 -17.39 -7.98 10.80
N PRO A 324 -18.16 -8.61 11.72
CA PRO A 324 -19.43 -8.05 12.15
C PRO A 324 -19.22 -6.76 12.93
N GLY A 325 -20.00 -5.73 12.60
CA GLY A 325 -19.92 -4.42 13.24
C GLY A 325 -18.88 -3.46 12.65
N ILE A 326 -18.27 -3.78 11.50
CA ILE A 326 -17.64 -2.74 10.67
C ILE A 326 -18.74 -1.78 10.18
N ILE A 327 -18.44 -0.49 10.25
CA ILE A 327 -19.26 0.61 9.73
C ILE A 327 -18.35 1.41 8.79
N ASP A 328 -18.85 1.79 7.61
CA ASP A 328 -18.03 2.30 6.50
C ASP A 328 -17.31 3.63 6.79
N GLY A 329 -17.68 4.32 7.88
CA GLY A 329 -17.08 5.57 8.33
C GLY A 329 -15.64 5.47 8.85
N ASP A 330 -15.31 4.42 9.60
CA ASP A 330 -13.93 4.11 10.04
C ASP A 330 -13.79 2.60 10.31
N PRO A 331 -13.19 1.84 9.38
CA PRO A 331 -13.23 0.38 9.42
C PRO A 331 -12.15 -0.26 10.32
N ASN A 332 -11.36 0.54 11.04
CA ASN A 332 -10.18 0.09 11.79
C ASN A 332 -10.12 0.63 13.22
N ILE A 333 -10.48 -0.19 14.21
CA ILE A 333 -10.20 0.13 15.61
C ILE A 333 -8.69 0.16 15.91
N THR A 334 -8.14 1.34 16.10
CA THR A 334 -6.72 1.52 16.46
C THR A 334 -6.45 1.46 17.97
N ARG A 335 -7.49 1.48 18.80
CA ARG A 335 -7.37 1.38 20.27
C ARG A 335 -8.65 0.83 20.88
N GLY A 336 -8.54 0.18 22.03
CA GLY A 336 -9.69 -0.32 22.76
C GLY A 336 -9.32 -1.05 24.04
N LYS A 337 -10.32 -1.63 24.68
CA LYS A 337 -10.16 -2.39 25.93
C LYS A 337 -11.16 -3.54 25.98
N ALA A 338 -10.69 -4.73 26.31
CA ALA A 338 -11.53 -5.89 26.61
C ALA A 338 -12.40 -5.65 27.85
N ASN A 339 -13.62 -6.18 27.84
CA ASN A 339 -14.56 -6.01 28.95
C ASN A 339 -14.03 -6.59 30.26
N GLY A 340 -14.52 -6.08 31.40
CA GLY A 340 -14.13 -6.56 32.73
C GLY A 340 -12.84 -5.94 33.29
N SER A 341 -12.34 -6.55 34.38
CA SER A 341 -11.18 -6.08 35.14
C SER A 341 -9.92 -6.88 34.78
N PRO A 342 -8.73 -6.26 34.77
CA PRO A 342 -7.47 -6.97 34.50
C PRO A 342 -7.25 -8.14 35.45
N GLN A 343 -7.02 -9.32 34.89
CA GLN A 343 -6.67 -10.53 35.64
C GLN A 343 -5.16 -10.58 35.90
N ALA A 344 -4.75 -10.67 37.17
CA ALA A 344 -3.34 -10.75 37.53
C ALA A 344 -2.70 -12.03 36.97
N GLY A 345 -1.54 -11.91 36.35
CA GLY A 345 -0.83 -13.04 35.73
C GLY A 345 -1.45 -13.58 34.44
N ALA A 346 -2.46 -12.93 33.86
CA ALA A 346 -3.08 -13.38 32.62
C ALA A 346 -2.09 -13.38 31.44
N ILE A 347 -2.07 -14.50 30.70
CA ILE A 347 -1.24 -14.69 29.51
C ILE A 347 -2.10 -14.74 28.24
N LEU A 348 -1.59 -14.11 27.18
CA LEU A 348 -2.13 -14.14 25.83
C LEU A 348 -1.83 -15.50 25.17
N ALA A 349 -2.86 -16.19 24.71
CA ALA A 349 -2.69 -17.43 23.94
C ALA A 349 -2.18 -17.13 22.52
N ALA A 350 -1.63 -18.15 21.83
CA ALA A 350 -1.28 -18.06 20.42
C ALA A 350 -2.49 -17.57 19.58
N PRO A 351 -2.26 -16.78 18.51
CA PRO A 351 -3.34 -16.19 17.73
C PRO A 351 -4.08 -17.27 16.94
N ARG A 352 -5.41 -17.17 16.89
CA ARG A 352 -6.20 -18.03 15.98
C ARG A 352 -6.14 -17.45 14.57
N ILE A 353 -5.86 -18.30 13.58
CA ILE A 353 -5.69 -17.90 12.18
C ILE A 353 -6.76 -18.58 11.33
N GLY A 354 -7.55 -17.79 10.59
CA GLY A 354 -8.46 -18.26 9.55
C GLY A 354 -7.99 -17.79 8.18
N LYS A 355 -7.74 -18.72 7.25
CA LYS A 355 -7.33 -18.40 5.87
C LYS A 355 -8.54 -18.53 4.95
N ASN A 356 -8.87 -17.46 4.23
CA ASN A 356 -9.99 -17.40 3.30
C ASN A 356 -9.50 -16.87 1.94
N PRO A 357 -10.27 -17.00 0.85
CA PRO A 357 -9.89 -16.47 -0.44
C PRO A 357 -9.60 -14.96 -0.40
N GLY A 358 -8.34 -14.57 -0.62
CA GLY A 358 -7.89 -13.17 -0.61
C GLY A 358 -7.89 -12.48 0.77
N VAL A 359 -8.16 -13.19 1.87
CA VAL A 359 -8.23 -12.63 3.24
C VAL A 359 -7.67 -13.61 4.27
N THR A 360 -6.70 -13.17 5.08
CA THR A 360 -6.29 -13.92 6.28
C THR A 360 -6.72 -13.19 7.56
N ARG A 361 -7.56 -13.85 8.36
CA ARG A 361 -8.07 -13.39 9.66
C ARG A 361 -7.16 -13.83 10.79
N VAL A 362 -6.74 -12.90 11.64
CA VAL A 362 -6.04 -13.10 12.91
C VAL A 362 -6.98 -12.75 14.04
N VAL A 363 -7.12 -13.61 15.04
CA VAL A 363 -7.90 -13.32 16.26
C VAL A 363 -7.01 -13.45 17.49
N LEU A 364 -6.92 -12.37 18.25
CA LEU A 364 -6.31 -12.32 19.57
C LEU A 364 -7.41 -12.44 20.64
N ASP A 365 -7.37 -13.50 21.42
CA ASP A 365 -8.28 -13.74 22.55
C ASP A 365 -7.77 -13.03 23.80
N LEU A 366 -8.19 -11.77 23.94
CA LEU A 366 -7.76 -10.83 24.97
C LEU A 366 -8.43 -11.16 26.32
N PRO A 367 -7.65 -11.44 27.38
CA PRO A 367 -8.18 -11.55 28.74
C PRO A 367 -8.96 -10.31 29.19
N PRO A 368 -9.92 -10.45 30.12
CA PRO A 368 -10.66 -9.33 30.70
C PRO A 368 -9.78 -8.14 31.10
N GLY A 369 -10.26 -6.94 30.81
CA GLY A 369 -9.59 -5.69 31.14
C GLY A 369 -8.34 -5.34 30.33
N THR A 370 -7.88 -6.20 29.40
CA THR A 370 -6.73 -5.92 28.51
C THR A 370 -7.01 -4.70 27.62
N SER A 371 -6.16 -3.67 27.69
CA SER A 371 -6.15 -2.55 26.75
C SER A 371 -5.19 -2.83 25.59
N PHE A 372 -5.50 -2.30 24.41
CA PHE A 372 -4.63 -2.39 23.23
C PHE A 372 -4.54 -1.08 22.44
N GLN A 373 -3.43 -0.92 21.73
CA GLN A 373 -3.20 0.10 20.70
C GLN A 373 -2.54 -0.53 19.47
N ILE A 374 -3.12 -0.32 18.29
CA ILE A 374 -2.63 -0.82 17.00
C ILE A 374 -1.99 0.31 16.22
N SER A 375 -0.77 0.07 15.73
CA SER A 375 -0.01 0.98 14.89
C SER A 375 0.34 0.29 13.55
N PRO A 376 -0.30 0.66 12.42
CA PRO A 376 0.07 0.14 11.11
C PRO A 376 1.36 0.77 10.57
N GLY A 377 2.05 0.04 9.69
CA GLY A 377 3.23 0.53 9.00
C GLY A 377 3.64 -0.32 7.80
N ALA A 378 4.80 0.00 7.22
CA ALA A 378 5.27 -0.57 5.95
C ALA A 378 5.49 -2.10 5.96
N LEU A 379 5.59 -2.72 7.15
CA LEU A 379 5.78 -4.15 7.32
C LEU A 379 4.56 -4.89 7.88
N GLY A 380 3.51 -4.19 8.34
CA GLY A 380 2.41 -4.81 9.07
C GLY A 380 1.91 -4.01 10.26
N LEU A 381 1.32 -4.69 11.25
CA LEU A 381 0.76 -4.09 12.46
C LEU A 381 1.66 -4.36 13.68
N SER A 382 1.93 -3.31 14.46
CA SER A 382 2.40 -3.42 15.84
C SER A 382 1.21 -3.21 16.78
N ILE A 383 1.02 -4.10 17.75
CA ILE A 383 -0.08 -4.06 18.70
C ILE A 383 0.51 -4.06 20.11
N ASP A 384 0.45 -2.91 20.77
CA ASP A 384 0.86 -2.77 22.16
C ASP A 384 -0.31 -3.12 23.08
N LEU A 385 -0.07 -4.05 24.00
CA LEU A 385 -1.05 -4.58 24.95
C LEU A 385 -0.68 -4.18 26.38
N VAL A 386 -1.69 -3.88 27.20
CA VAL A 386 -1.53 -3.53 28.62
C VAL A 386 -2.56 -4.28 29.45
N GLY A 387 -2.12 -4.89 30.55
CA GLY A 387 -2.93 -5.76 31.41
C GLY A 387 -2.80 -7.26 31.10
N VAL A 388 -1.88 -7.64 30.22
CA VAL A 388 -1.65 -9.03 29.79
C VAL A 388 -0.17 -9.28 29.52
N GLY A 389 0.33 -10.46 29.89
CA GLY A 389 1.65 -10.95 29.49
C GLY A 389 1.57 -11.80 28.22
N ALA A 390 2.67 -11.93 27.49
CA ALA A 390 2.79 -12.86 26.38
C ALA A 390 4.15 -13.57 26.45
N ASP A 391 4.13 -14.90 26.38
CA ASP A 391 5.35 -15.67 26.21
C ASP A 391 5.93 -15.47 24.79
N PRO A 392 7.27 -15.56 24.60
CA PRO A 392 7.88 -15.45 23.29
C PRO A 392 7.40 -16.57 22.35
N LEU A 393 6.54 -16.20 21.41
CA LEU A 393 5.95 -17.09 20.41
C LEU A 393 6.02 -16.43 19.04
N SER A 394 6.22 -17.19 17.97
CA SER A 394 6.18 -16.67 16.61
C SER A 394 5.85 -17.74 15.58
N ALA A 395 5.41 -17.31 14.40
CA ALA A 395 5.31 -18.13 13.20
C ALA A 395 5.71 -17.32 11.96
N GLY A 396 6.43 -17.96 11.05
CA GLY A 396 6.73 -17.43 9.71
C GLY A 396 5.89 -18.12 8.63
N ILE A 397 5.70 -17.43 7.50
CA ILE A 397 5.05 -17.91 6.27
C ILE A 397 3.65 -18.47 6.54
N VAL A 398 2.73 -17.62 7.01
CA VAL A 398 1.36 -18.03 7.32
C VAL A 398 0.48 -18.10 6.06
N SER A 399 0.56 -17.12 5.16
CA SER A 399 -0.35 -16.96 4.01
C SER A 399 0.20 -15.98 2.95
N SER A 400 -0.60 -15.69 1.92
CA SER A 400 -0.35 -14.64 0.93
C SER A 400 -0.53 -13.23 1.50
N GLU A 401 -1.38 -13.03 2.51
CA GLU A 401 -1.72 -11.71 3.08
C GLU A 401 -0.93 -11.43 4.38
N LEU A 402 -0.84 -12.44 5.25
CA LEU A 402 -0.04 -12.45 6.49
C LEU A 402 1.21 -13.30 6.29
N ARG A 403 2.38 -12.66 6.31
CA ARG A 403 3.70 -13.29 6.18
C ARG A 403 4.24 -13.89 7.46
N GLY A 404 3.74 -13.49 8.62
CA GLY A 404 4.13 -14.05 9.91
C GLY A 404 3.61 -13.26 11.09
N TRP A 405 3.89 -13.71 12.30
CA TRP A 405 3.61 -12.97 13.53
C TRP A 405 4.64 -13.31 14.62
N ARG A 406 4.81 -12.40 15.58
CA ARG A 406 5.56 -12.65 16.82
C ARG A 406 4.91 -11.99 18.02
N TYR A 407 5.11 -12.58 19.19
CA TYR A 407 4.87 -11.98 20.50
C TYR A 407 6.24 -11.62 21.11
N SER A 408 6.35 -10.39 21.62
CA SER A 408 7.52 -9.91 22.35
C SER A 408 7.14 -9.80 23.83
N PRO A 409 7.93 -10.39 24.75
CA PRO A 409 7.57 -10.48 26.16
C PRO A 409 7.58 -9.12 26.85
N ALA A 410 6.97 -9.08 28.05
CA ALA A 410 6.96 -7.90 28.89
C ALA A 410 8.37 -7.42 29.24
N VAL A 411 8.58 -6.09 29.21
CA VAL A 411 9.78 -5.48 29.77
C VAL A 411 9.75 -5.68 31.29
N ALA A 412 10.62 -6.55 31.79
CA ALA A 412 10.74 -6.81 33.22
C ALA A 412 11.17 -5.53 33.97
N GLY A 413 10.44 -5.19 35.04
CA GLY A 413 10.76 -4.04 35.90
C GLY A 413 9.63 -3.03 36.13
N SER A 414 8.52 -3.08 35.38
CA SER A 414 7.34 -2.27 35.69
C SER A 414 6.45 -2.96 36.72
N SER A 415 6.29 -2.34 37.90
CA SER A 415 5.34 -2.76 38.94
C SER A 415 3.88 -2.44 38.61
N THR A 416 3.58 -1.95 37.39
CA THR A 416 2.25 -1.50 36.96
C THR A 416 1.85 -2.10 35.61
N ALA A 417 1.03 -3.15 35.70
CA ALA A 417 0.40 -3.90 34.61
C ALA A 417 1.35 -4.53 33.57
N SER A 418 1.26 -5.85 33.38
CA SER A 418 1.94 -6.57 32.31
C SER A 418 1.70 -5.88 30.97
N ARG A 419 2.78 -5.48 30.29
CA ARG A 419 2.74 -4.96 28.92
C ARG A 419 3.29 -6.02 27.98
N SER A 420 2.82 -6.10 26.76
CA SER A 420 3.37 -7.01 25.75
C SER A 420 3.14 -6.43 24.36
N ASN A 421 3.96 -6.83 23.38
CA ASN A 421 3.82 -6.36 22.00
C ASN A 421 3.58 -7.56 21.07
N VAL A 422 2.55 -7.46 20.24
CA VAL A 422 2.29 -8.41 19.16
C VAL A 422 2.61 -7.72 17.84
N PHE A 423 3.44 -8.35 17.01
CA PHE A 423 3.75 -7.86 15.68
C PHE A 423 3.21 -8.82 14.62
N LEU A 424 2.37 -8.33 13.71
CA LEU A 424 1.76 -9.08 12.63
C LEU A 424 2.36 -8.59 11.31
N LEU A 425 3.16 -9.42 10.64
CA LEU A 425 3.90 -9.09 9.42
C LEU A 425 3.01 -9.32 8.19
N SER A 426 2.70 -8.27 7.43
CA SER A 426 1.87 -8.33 6.22
C SER A 426 2.69 -8.56 4.95
N SER A 427 2.01 -8.86 3.84
CA SER A 427 2.64 -9.00 2.52
C SER A 427 2.74 -7.70 1.71
N SER A 428 2.03 -6.66 2.13
CA SER A 428 2.06 -5.30 1.57
C SER A 428 2.12 -4.26 2.69
N PRO A 429 2.61 -3.04 2.42
CA PRO A 429 2.52 -1.91 3.36
C PRO A 429 1.08 -1.68 3.82
N LEU A 430 0.91 -1.33 5.09
CA LEU A 430 -0.39 -0.99 5.68
C LEU A 430 -0.47 0.50 5.99
N THR A 431 -1.66 1.08 5.83
CA THR A 431 -1.97 2.45 6.25
C THR A 431 -3.00 2.41 7.38
N LEU A 432 -3.51 3.57 7.81
CA LEU A 432 -4.64 3.60 8.75
C LEU A 432 -5.92 2.97 8.18
N HIS A 433 -6.12 3.02 6.86
CA HIS A 433 -7.37 2.61 6.21
C HIS A 433 -7.20 1.53 5.12
N SER A 434 -5.97 1.12 4.81
CA SER A 434 -5.64 0.18 3.72
C SER A 434 -4.83 -1.03 4.17
N GLY A 435 -5.06 -2.17 3.51
CA GLY A 435 -4.36 -3.44 3.69
C GLY A 435 -4.89 -4.31 4.84
N TRP A 436 -5.72 -3.76 5.71
CA TRP A 436 -6.31 -4.46 6.86
C TRP A 436 -7.67 -3.89 7.29
N ARG A 437 -8.40 -4.70 8.06
CA ARG A 437 -9.68 -4.40 8.73
C ARG A 437 -9.62 -4.90 10.17
N GLY A 438 -10.21 -4.20 11.14
CA GLY A 438 -10.09 -4.58 12.55
C GLY A 438 -11.31 -4.22 13.39
N VAL A 439 -11.79 -5.17 14.20
CA VAL A 439 -12.92 -5.01 15.14
C VAL A 439 -12.64 -5.69 16.49
N LEU A 440 -13.13 -5.10 17.58
CA LEU A 440 -13.15 -5.75 18.90
C LEU A 440 -14.54 -6.36 19.12
N LEU A 441 -14.62 -7.68 19.15
CA LEU A 441 -15.86 -8.39 19.42
C LEU A 441 -15.96 -8.73 20.93
N PRO A 442 -17.18 -8.77 21.49
CA PRO A 442 -17.39 -9.27 22.83
C PRO A 442 -16.98 -10.76 22.95
N PRO A 443 -16.87 -11.29 24.17
CA PRO A 443 -16.60 -12.71 24.37
C PRO A 443 -17.60 -13.62 23.65
N ALA A 444 -17.12 -14.78 23.21
CA ALA A 444 -17.99 -15.83 22.69
C ALA A 444 -18.70 -16.55 23.86
N SER A 445 -19.83 -17.22 23.59
CA SER A 445 -20.49 -18.05 24.60
C SER A 445 -19.51 -19.07 25.17
N GLY A 446 -19.45 -19.18 26.50
CA GLY A 446 -18.49 -20.04 27.20
C GLY A 446 -17.08 -19.45 27.37
N SER A 447 -16.85 -18.18 27.06
CA SER A 447 -15.57 -17.49 27.28
C SER A 447 -15.75 -16.12 27.94
N ASP A 448 -14.77 -15.68 28.73
CA ASP A 448 -14.64 -14.32 29.28
C ASP A 448 -13.77 -13.40 28.39
N ARG A 449 -13.08 -13.96 27.39
CA ARG A 449 -12.09 -13.25 26.58
C ARG A 449 -12.74 -12.48 25.42
N SER A 450 -12.46 -11.18 25.33
CA SER A 450 -12.86 -10.38 24.16
C SER A 450 -11.98 -10.76 22.96
N ARG A 451 -12.52 -10.66 21.75
CA ARG A 451 -11.85 -11.12 20.53
C ARG A 451 -11.46 -9.92 19.67
N LEU A 452 -10.19 -9.55 19.67
CA LEU A 452 -9.66 -8.59 18.72
C LEU A 452 -9.41 -9.33 17.40
N ALA A 453 -10.32 -9.13 16.43
CA ALA A 453 -10.31 -9.79 15.14
C ALA A 453 -9.81 -8.82 14.06
N ILE A 454 -8.81 -9.26 13.29
CA ILE A 454 -8.06 -8.44 12.33
C ILE A 454 -7.95 -9.22 11.02
N ASP A 455 -8.50 -8.67 9.94
CA ASP A 455 -8.37 -9.23 8.59
C ASP A 455 -7.25 -8.53 7.83
N PHE A 456 -6.42 -9.29 7.15
CA PHE A 456 -5.39 -8.81 6.23
C PHE A 456 -5.78 -9.15 4.80
N SER A 457 -5.69 -8.17 3.90
CA SER A 457 -5.75 -8.35 2.46
C SER A 457 -5.05 -7.18 1.79
N PRO A 458 -4.12 -7.39 0.84
CA PRO A 458 -3.52 -6.30 0.08
C PRO A 458 -4.58 -5.50 -0.71
N ALA A 459 -5.72 -6.12 -1.01
CA ALA A 459 -6.83 -5.51 -1.72
C ALA A 459 -7.69 -4.56 -0.86
N PHE A 460 -7.57 -4.52 0.48
CA PHE A 460 -8.36 -3.57 1.27
C PHE A 460 -7.92 -2.13 0.98
N ALA A 461 -8.77 -1.35 0.30
CA ALA A 461 -8.55 0.08 0.04
C ALA A 461 -9.15 0.96 1.13
N ASN A 462 -8.95 2.29 1.04
CA ASN A 462 -9.62 3.25 1.91
C ASN A 462 -11.06 3.47 1.45
N THR A 463 -12.03 3.04 2.26
CA THR A 463 -13.48 3.20 2.04
C THR A 463 -14.10 4.30 2.91
N THR A 464 -13.32 5.08 3.67
CA THR A 464 -13.90 6.13 4.52
C THR A 464 -14.48 7.27 3.66
N PRO A 465 -15.60 7.90 4.04
CA PRO A 465 -16.17 9.03 3.30
C PRO A 465 -15.19 10.19 3.17
N LEU A 466 -15.07 10.74 1.95
CA LEU A 466 -14.31 11.96 1.70
C LEU A 466 -15.00 13.16 2.37
N LEU A 467 -14.23 13.96 3.12
CA LEU A 467 -14.69 15.21 3.70
C LEU A 467 -15.05 16.22 2.58
N PRO A 468 -16.00 17.15 2.80
CA PRO A 468 -16.39 18.14 1.80
C PRO A 468 -15.22 18.94 1.21
N ALA A 469 -14.22 19.28 2.04
CA ALA A 469 -13.01 19.98 1.60
C ALA A 469 -12.10 19.12 0.69
N GLU A 470 -12.03 17.80 0.89
CA GLU A 470 -11.23 16.90 0.06
C GLU A 470 -11.80 16.75 -1.35
N LYS A 471 -13.13 16.84 -1.48
CA LYS A 471 -13.89 16.84 -2.74
C LYS A 471 -13.70 18.12 -3.56
N VAL A 472 -12.99 19.14 -3.06
CA VAL A 472 -12.72 20.35 -3.85
C VAL A 472 -11.54 20.11 -4.78
N LEU A 473 -11.79 20.10 -6.09
CA LEU A 473 -10.73 20.12 -7.10
C LEU A 473 -10.45 21.58 -7.51
N ALA A 474 -9.25 22.08 -7.21
CA ALA A 474 -8.83 23.42 -7.64
C ALA A 474 -8.90 23.58 -9.17
N ALA A 475 -9.25 24.78 -9.65
CA ALA A 475 -9.41 25.07 -11.07
C ALA A 475 -8.12 24.86 -11.88
N ALA A 476 -8.26 24.40 -13.13
CA ALA A 476 -7.16 24.33 -14.08
C ALA A 476 -6.94 25.69 -14.78
N PRO A 477 -5.69 26.09 -15.06
CA PRO A 477 -5.42 27.29 -15.83
C PRO A 477 -5.89 27.13 -17.28
N PRO A 478 -6.42 28.20 -17.92
CA PRO A 478 -6.82 28.13 -19.33
C PRO A 478 -5.60 27.97 -20.25
N VAL A 479 -5.80 27.25 -21.35
CA VAL A 479 -4.77 26.94 -22.34
C VAL A 479 -4.84 27.88 -23.54
N ARG A 480 -3.71 28.15 -24.19
CA ARG A 480 -3.67 28.92 -25.45
C ARG A 480 -4.13 28.04 -26.60
N SER A 481 -5.23 28.41 -27.26
CA SER A 481 -5.73 27.68 -28.44
C SER A 481 -5.30 28.35 -29.73
N SER A 482 -4.51 27.63 -30.54
CA SER A 482 -4.18 28.03 -31.92
C SER A 482 -5.32 27.83 -32.93
N ALA A 483 -6.35 27.07 -32.56
CA ALA A 483 -7.54 26.86 -33.39
C ALA A 483 -8.58 28.00 -33.30
N LEU A 484 -8.48 28.89 -32.30
CA LEU A 484 -9.44 29.97 -32.07
C LEU A 484 -8.87 31.32 -32.53
N THR A 485 -9.24 31.66 -33.77
CA THR A 485 -9.19 32.95 -34.46
C THR A 485 -7.94 33.33 -35.28
N PHE A 486 -8.25 33.79 -36.50
CA PHE A 486 -7.35 34.41 -37.49
C PHE A 486 -6.86 35.81 -37.10
N ASN A 487 -7.04 36.25 -35.84
CA ASN A 487 -6.80 37.64 -35.40
C ASN A 487 -6.35 37.77 -33.92
N GLY A 488 -5.86 36.70 -33.27
CA GLY A 488 -5.25 36.82 -31.94
C GLY A 488 -5.15 35.50 -31.17
N THR A 489 -4.36 35.49 -30.09
CA THR A 489 -4.27 34.34 -29.18
C THR A 489 -5.46 34.32 -28.21
N ALA A 490 -6.43 33.44 -28.43
CA ALA A 490 -7.50 33.19 -27.49
C ALA A 490 -7.08 32.20 -26.38
N LEU A 491 -7.45 32.51 -25.14
CA LEU A 491 -7.42 31.55 -24.03
C LEU A 491 -8.71 30.73 -24.05
N ALA A 492 -8.59 29.42 -23.95
CA ALA A 492 -9.71 28.48 -23.91
C ALA A 492 -9.63 27.61 -22.64
N LEU A 493 -10.78 27.06 -22.23
CA LEU A 493 -10.79 26.02 -21.20
C LEU A 493 -10.09 24.76 -21.74
N PRO A 494 -9.25 24.09 -20.94
CA PRO A 494 -8.68 22.81 -21.34
C PRO A 494 -9.78 21.78 -21.58
N SER A 495 -9.53 20.81 -22.47
CA SER A 495 -10.49 19.76 -22.83
C SER A 495 -9.87 18.37 -22.71
N VAL A 496 -10.61 17.43 -22.14
CA VAL A 496 -10.17 16.07 -21.85
C VAL A 496 -11.23 15.07 -22.28
N VAL A 497 -10.81 13.96 -22.89
CA VAL A 497 -11.69 12.83 -23.19
C VAL A 497 -11.73 11.89 -21.98
N ILE A 498 -12.94 11.54 -21.54
CA ILE A 498 -13.20 10.48 -20.58
C ILE A 498 -13.99 9.38 -21.30
N ASP A 499 -13.35 8.24 -21.49
CA ASP A 499 -13.93 7.06 -22.10
C ASP A 499 -14.36 6.06 -21.02
N ALA A 500 -15.67 5.86 -20.87
CA ALA A 500 -16.21 4.83 -19.98
C ALA A 500 -16.24 3.50 -20.75
N GLY A 501 -15.35 2.56 -20.42
CA GLY A 501 -15.19 1.29 -21.12
C GLY A 501 -16.49 0.51 -21.30
N HIS A 502 -16.57 -0.31 -22.35
CA HIS A 502 -17.71 -1.21 -22.64
C HIS A 502 -19.05 -0.45 -22.76
N GLY A 503 -20.19 -1.12 -22.58
CA GLY A 503 -21.54 -0.53 -22.63
C GLY A 503 -22.49 -1.22 -23.60
N GLY A 504 -23.79 -1.06 -23.38
CA GLY A 504 -24.84 -1.68 -24.17
C GLY A 504 -24.79 -3.21 -24.07
N ARG A 505 -24.57 -3.88 -25.21
CA ARG A 505 -24.46 -5.36 -25.29
C ARG A 505 -23.15 -5.91 -24.77
N ASP A 506 -22.12 -5.08 -24.62
CA ASP A 506 -20.82 -5.47 -24.09
C ASP A 506 -20.80 -5.19 -22.58
N PRO A 507 -20.87 -6.22 -21.71
CA PRO A 507 -20.85 -6.03 -20.26
C PRO A 507 -19.46 -5.66 -19.71
N GLY A 508 -18.40 -5.91 -20.49
CA GLY A 508 -17.05 -6.05 -19.95
C GLY A 508 -16.93 -7.26 -19.02
N ALA A 509 -16.02 -7.20 -18.07
CA ALA A 509 -15.87 -8.21 -17.05
C ALA A 509 -17.10 -8.26 -16.11
N VAL A 510 -17.43 -9.47 -15.65
CA VAL A 510 -18.53 -9.75 -14.72
C VAL A 510 -17.98 -10.49 -13.50
N GLY A 511 -18.23 -9.95 -12.32
CA GLY A 511 -17.88 -10.55 -11.03
C GLY A 511 -18.90 -10.14 -9.96
N LEU A 512 -18.44 -9.57 -8.84
CA LEU A 512 -19.30 -8.91 -7.86
C LEU A 512 -20.08 -7.74 -8.50
N VAL A 513 -19.35 -6.92 -9.27
CA VAL A 513 -19.93 -5.89 -10.15
C VAL A 513 -19.84 -6.28 -11.63
N THR A 514 -20.62 -5.60 -12.45
CA THR A 514 -20.47 -5.62 -13.92
C THR A 514 -19.67 -4.40 -14.36
N GLU A 515 -18.55 -4.61 -15.06
CA GLU A 515 -17.58 -3.57 -15.44
C GLU A 515 -18.26 -2.35 -16.07
N LYS A 516 -19.08 -2.53 -17.12
CA LYS A 516 -19.72 -1.43 -17.83
C LYS A 516 -20.55 -0.48 -16.95
N MET A 517 -21.04 -0.96 -15.80
CA MET A 517 -21.84 -0.17 -14.86
C MET A 517 -20.94 0.66 -13.95
N VAL A 518 -19.98 0.01 -13.28
CA VAL A 518 -19.07 0.68 -12.34
C VAL A 518 -18.18 1.71 -13.03
N VAL A 519 -17.68 1.42 -14.23
CA VAL A 519 -16.81 2.37 -14.96
C VAL A 519 -17.59 3.56 -15.51
N LEU A 520 -18.89 3.41 -15.81
CA LEU A 520 -19.75 4.53 -16.19
C LEU A 520 -19.96 5.48 -15.01
N ASP A 521 -20.28 4.95 -13.84
CA ASP A 521 -20.48 5.76 -12.63
C ASP A 521 -19.20 6.55 -12.27
N VAL A 522 -18.05 5.86 -12.19
CA VAL A 522 -16.76 6.52 -11.97
C VAL A 522 -16.49 7.59 -13.04
N ALA A 523 -16.74 7.31 -14.33
CA ALA A 523 -16.55 8.31 -15.39
C ALA A 523 -17.46 9.54 -15.24
N LEU A 524 -18.73 9.36 -14.83
CA LEU A 524 -19.66 10.46 -14.56
C LEU A 524 -19.24 11.29 -13.33
N ARG A 525 -18.70 10.64 -12.29
CA ARG A 525 -18.10 11.32 -11.12
C ARG A 525 -16.83 12.10 -11.51
N VAL A 526 -15.95 11.52 -12.33
CA VAL A 526 -14.77 12.21 -12.90
C VAL A 526 -15.20 13.45 -13.69
N ARG A 527 -16.20 13.31 -14.56
CA ARG A 527 -16.77 14.43 -15.32
C ARG A 527 -17.20 15.59 -14.41
N ARG A 528 -17.94 15.30 -13.34
CA ARG A 528 -18.38 16.29 -12.34
C ARG A 528 -17.20 17.05 -11.73
N TYR A 529 -16.15 16.34 -11.30
CA TYR A 529 -14.95 16.97 -10.75
C TYR A 529 -14.23 17.87 -11.76
N LEU A 530 -14.00 17.38 -12.97
CA LEU A 530 -13.30 18.14 -14.02
C LEU A 530 -14.08 19.40 -14.45
N GLN A 531 -15.40 19.29 -14.64
CA GLN A 531 -16.27 20.43 -14.96
C GLN A 531 -16.25 21.48 -13.84
N SER A 532 -16.26 21.07 -12.56
CA SER A 532 -16.16 22.00 -11.43
C SER A 532 -14.81 22.74 -11.37
N ALA A 533 -13.77 22.17 -11.96
CA ALA A 533 -12.43 22.76 -12.08
C ALA A 533 -12.23 23.55 -13.40
N GLY A 534 -13.29 23.81 -14.17
CA GLY A 534 -13.22 24.58 -15.42
C GLY A 534 -12.62 23.80 -16.60
N ILE A 535 -12.70 22.47 -16.58
CA ILE A 535 -12.20 21.60 -17.66
C ILE A 535 -13.38 21.09 -18.48
N ASN A 536 -13.33 21.27 -19.80
CA ASN A 536 -14.31 20.73 -20.74
C ASN A 536 -14.12 19.21 -20.85
N VAL A 537 -15.20 18.44 -20.71
CA VAL A 537 -15.16 16.97 -20.74
C VAL A 537 -15.91 16.44 -21.97
N ILE A 538 -15.23 15.61 -22.76
CA ILE A 538 -15.81 14.86 -23.87
C ILE A 538 -16.00 13.42 -23.37
N MET A 539 -17.24 12.99 -23.20
CA MET A 539 -17.56 11.61 -22.81
C MET A 539 -17.64 10.70 -24.05
N SER A 540 -17.19 9.45 -23.95
CA SER A 540 -17.48 8.45 -24.99
C SER A 540 -18.94 7.95 -24.94
N ARG A 541 -19.51 7.90 -23.73
CA ARG A 541 -20.92 7.60 -23.44
C ARG A 541 -21.32 8.19 -22.09
N GLU A 542 -22.60 8.47 -21.91
CA GLU A 542 -23.17 9.01 -20.65
C GLU A 542 -24.26 8.12 -20.05
N ASN A 543 -24.52 6.97 -20.68
CA ASN A 543 -25.51 5.97 -20.28
C ASN A 543 -25.02 4.56 -20.68
N ASP A 544 -25.85 3.54 -20.49
CA ASP A 544 -25.55 2.16 -20.88
C ASP A 544 -25.76 1.94 -22.39
N SER A 545 -24.85 2.50 -23.19
CA SER A 545 -24.80 2.34 -24.65
C SER A 545 -23.37 2.02 -25.12
N ALA A 546 -23.28 1.42 -26.30
CA ALA A 546 -22.05 1.38 -27.09
C ALA A 546 -22.14 2.44 -28.20
N ILE A 547 -21.00 2.89 -28.72
CA ILE A 547 -20.96 3.75 -29.92
C ILE A 547 -21.30 2.91 -31.16
N SER A 548 -20.91 1.62 -31.17
CA SER A 548 -21.32 0.64 -32.17
C SER A 548 -21.55 -0.73 -31.55
N ASN A 549 -22.45 -1.53 -32.15
CA ASN A 549 -22.59 -2.95 -31.82
C ASN A 549 -21.44 -3.81 -32.38
N ASP A 550 -20.68 -3.31 -33.37
CA ASP A 550 -19.44 -3.95 -33.81
C ASP A 550 -18.27 -3.48 -32.95
N LYS A 551 -17.59 -4.43 -32.29
CA LYS A 551 -16.55 -4.13 -31.29
C LYS A 551 -15.36 -3.38 -31.88
N ASN A 552 -14.97 -3.68 -33.12
CA ASN A 552 -13.84 -3.00 -33.77
C ASN A 552 -14.20 -1.55 -34.11
N THR A 553 -15.40 -1.32 -34.65
CA THR A 553 -15.94 0.02 -34.93
C THR A 553 -16.10 0.83 -33.65
N ASP A 554 -16.61 0.24 -32.57
CA ASP A 554 -16.76 0.90 -31.26
C ASP A 554 -15.41 1.33 -30.69
N LEU A 555 -14.41 0.43 -30.63
CA LEU A 555 -13.06 0.73 -30.14
C LEU A 555 -12.36 1.82 -30.99
N ASN A 556 -12.52 1.78 -32.32
CA ASN A 556 -11.95 2.79 -33.21
C ASN A 556 -12.64 4.15 -33.03
N ALA A 557 -13.96 4.18 -32.84
CA ALA A 557 -14.71 5.41 -32.60
C ALA A 557 -14.35 6.06 -31.25
N ARG A 558 -14.15 5.25 -30.19
CA ARG A 558 -13.61 5.73 -28.90
C ARG A 558 -12.23 6.35 -29.06
N ALA A 559 -11.30 5.65 -29.72
CA ALA A 559 -9.95 6.15 -29.97
C ALA A 559 -9.97 7.47 -30.77
N ALA A 560 -10.89 7.61 -31.72
CA ALA A 560 -11.07 8.82 -32.53
C ALA A 560 -11.49 10.06 -31.73
N LEU A 561 -12.01 9.92 -30.50
CA LEU A 561 -12.28 11.07 -29.62
C LEU A 561 -10.98 11.80 -29.22
N GLY A 562 -9.86 11.08 -29.13
CA GLY A 562 -8.51 11.59 -28.82
C GLY A 562 -7.87 12.48 -29.91
N TYR A 563 -8.69 13.13 -30.73
CA TYR A 563 -8.33 13.98 -31.87
C TYR A 563 -9.07 15.33 -31.90
N ASN A 564 -10.20 15.47 -31.19
CA ASN A 564 -11.14 16.60 -31.34
C ASN A 564 -10.72 17.87 -30.57
N GLY A 565 -9.43 18.22 -30.58
CA GLY A 565 -8.90 19.38 -29.85
C GLY A 565 -8.77 19.20 -28.33
N ALA A 566 -9.10 18.02 -27.80
CA ALA A 566 -8.73 17.61 -26.45
C ALA A 566 -7.20 17.62 -26.26
N GLN A 567 -6.74 17.63 -25.01
CA GLN A 567 -5.32 17.59 -24.66
C GLN A 567 -4.89 16.30 -23.96
N LEU A 568 -5.84 15.52 -23.42
CA LEU A 568 -5.60 14.26 -22.71
C LEU A 568 -6.76 13.29 -22.98
N TYR A 569 -6.48 11.99 -22.92
CA TYR A 569 -7.46 10.91 -23.07
C TYR A 569 -7.33 9.90 -21.92
N VAL A 570 -8.41 9.66 -21.17
CA VAL A 570 -8.46 8.62 -20.13
C VAL A 570 -9.58 7.65 -20.43
N SER A 571 -9.24 6.37 -20.63
CA SER A 571 -10.21 5.28 -20.61
C SER A 571 -10.28 4.68 -19.21
N ILE A 572 -11.48 4.33 -18.75
CA ILE A 572 -11.73 3.78 -17.40
C ILE A 572 -12.34 2.40 -17.58
N HIS A 573 -11.67 1.41 -16.97
CA HIS A 573 -11.95 -0.02 -17.05
C HIS A 573 -11.86 -0.66 -15.66
N ALA A 574 -12.39 -1.87 -15.51
CA ALA A 574 -12.23 -2.67 -14.28
C ALA A 574 -11.86 -4.11 -14.67
N ASN A 575 -10.67 -4.53 -14.26
CA ASN A 575 -10.01 -5.71 -14.78
C ASN A 575 -10.62 -7.01 -14.22
N SER A 576 -10.20 -8.14 -14.77
CA SER A 576 -10.50 -9.46 -14.25
C SER A 576 -9.35 -10.42 -14.53
N MET A 577 -9.38 -11.57 -13.87
CA MET A 577 -8.42 -12.66 -14.06
C MET A 577 -9.20 -13.96 -14.23
N GLU A 578 -8.66 -14.89 -15.01
CA GLU A 578 -9.18 -16.26 -15.11
C GLU A 578 -9.42 -16.87 -13.72
N PRO A 579 -10.48 -17.67 -13.50
CA PRO A 579 -10.87 -18.14 -12.16
C PRO A 579 -9.73 -18.78 -11.35
N VAL A 580 -8.83 -19.52 -12.00
CA VAL A 580 -7.65 -20.16 -11.38
C VAL A 580 -6.61 -19.16 -10.83
N ASN A 581 -6.65 -17.92 -11.29
CA ASN A 581 -5.74 -16.83 -10.90
C ASN A 581 -6.44 -15.66 -10.21
N VAL A 582 -7.74 -15.75 -9.93
CA VAL A 582 -8.55 -14.60 -9.48
C VAL A 582 -8.03 -13.92 -8.22
N LEU A 583 -7.45 -14.68 -7.27
CA LEU A 583 -6.83 -14.15 -6.05
C LEU A 583 -5.49 -13.43 -6.26
N ARG A 584 -4.99 -13.36 -7.50
CA ARG A 584 -3.78 -12.61 -7.88
C ARG A 584 -4.10 -11.26 -8.52
N GLY A 585 -5.34 -11.06 -9.00
CA GLY A 585 -5.80 -9.79 -9.54
C GLY A 585 -6.37 -8.94 -8.40
N TYR A 586 -5.66 -7.89 -8.02
CA TYR A 586 -6.17 -6.87 -7.08
C TYR A 586 -5.42 -5.55 -7.25
N GLY A 587 -6.09 -4.45 -6.88
CA GLY A 587 -5.52 -3.12 -6.92
C GLY A 587 -5.56 -2.47 -8.31
N ILE A 588 -4.94 -1.29 -8.40
CA ILE A 588 -5.08 -0.38 -9.53
C ILE A 588 -3.83 -0.41 -10.39
N GLU A 589 -4.00 -0.52 -11.70
CA GLU A 589 -2.94 -0.35 -12.71
C GLU A 589 -3.34 0.68 -13.77
N THR A 590 -2.35 1.38 -14.32
CA THR A 590 -2.56 2.32 -15.42
C THR A 590 -1.73 1.91 -16.63
N TRP A 591 -2.44 1.60 -17.71
CA TRP A 591 -1.89 1.21 -19.01
C TRP A 591 -1.63 2.44 -19.89
N TRP A 592 -0.52 2.42 -20.63
CA TRP A 592 -0.19 3.44 -21.63
C TRP A 592 0.34 2.83 -22.93
N ASN A 593 0.38 3.62 -24.00
CA ASN A 593 0.92 3.23 -25.30
C ASN A 593 2.08 4.15 -25.71
N ASN A 594 3.12 3.58 -26.33
CA ASN A 594 4.33 4.30 -26.72
C ASN A 594 4.22 5.04 -28.07
N ASN A 595 3.01 5.14 -28.64
CA ASN A 595 2.67 5.99 -29.78
C ASN A 595 2.77 7.49 -29.47
N ASN A 596 2.67 7.90 -28.20
CA ASN A 596 2.89 9.26 -27.74
C ASN A 596 3.83 9.24 -26.52
N ALA A 597 4.94 9.99 -26.59
CA ALA A 597 5.99 9.97 -25.56
C ALA A 597 5.50 10.48 -24.18
N ALA A 598 4.51 11.38 -24.16
CA ALA A 598 3.96 11.93 -22.93
C ALA A 598 2.93 11.00 -22.24
N SER A 599 2.43 9.96 -22.92
CA SER A 599 1.47 8.99 -22.35
C SER A 599 2.02 8.28 -21.10
N SER A 600 3.31 7.93 -21.08
CA SER A 600 3.93 7.29 -19.90
C SER A 600 3.97 8.23 -18.69
N ALA A 601 4.30 9.51 -18.91
CA ALA A 601 4.32 10.51 -17.84
C ALA A 601 2.90 10.79 -17.32
N PHE A 602 1.93 10.88 -18.23
CA PHE A 602 0.53 11.07 -17.88
C PHE A 602 -0.04 9.89 -17.06
N ALA A 603 0.21 8.65 -17.50
CA ALA A 603 -0.17 7.46 -16.76
C ALA A 603 0.47 7.42 -15.36
N GLY A 604 1.71 7.87 -15.22
CA GLY A 604 2.38 8.05 -13.91
C GLY A 604 1.64 9.00 -12.97
N LEU A 605 1.20 10.15 -13.47
CA LEU A 605 0.44 11.14 -12.69
C LEU A 605 -0.94 10.62 -12.26
N LEU A 606 -1.64 9.91 -13.15
CA LEU A 606 -2.89 9.23 -12.82
C LEU A 606 -2.66 8.19 -11.71
N GLN A 607 -1.77 7.23 -11.93
CA GLN A 607 -1.47 6.15 -10.98
C GLN A 607 -1.11 6.72 -9.59
N ALA A 608 -0.23 7.73 -9.52
CA ALA A 608 0.16 8.34 -8.26
C ALA A 608 -1.03 8.98 -7.50
N ASN A 609 -1.83 9.80 -8.17
CA ASN A 609 -2.96 10.50 -7.55
C ASN A 609 -4.09 9.55 -7.12
N ILE A 610 -4.36 8.51 -7.92
CA ILE A 610 -5.37 7.50 -7.62
C ILE A 610 -4.95 6.68 -6.39
N ILE A 611 -3.72 6.17 -6.37
CA ILE A 611 -3.18 5.41 -5.21
C ILE A 611 -3.12 6.28 -3.96
N GLN A 612 -2.75 7.57 -4.07
CA GLN A 612 -2.76 8.48 -2.92
C GLN A 612 -4.17 8.73 -2.35
N THR A 613 -5.19 8.78 -3.21
CA THR A 613 -6.57 9.14 -2.79
C THR A 613 -7.37 7.93 -2.30
N THR A 614 -7.12 6.75 -2.89
CA THR A 614 -7.78 5.46 -2.57
C THR A 614 -7.02 4.63 -1.55
N GLY A 615 -5.69 4.78 -1.45
CA GLY A 615 -4.84 3.84 -0.72
C GLY A 615 -4.95 2.39 -1.20
N ALA A 616 -5.42 2.14 -2.43
CA ALA A 616 -5.49 0.81 -3.01
C ALA A 616 -4.08 0.24 -3.28
N TYR A 617 -4.00 -1.07 -3.55
CA TYR A 617 -2.72 -1.67 -3.93
C TYR A 617 -2.23 -1.14 -5.29
N ASN A 618 -0.94 -0.80 -5.35
CA ASN A 618 -0.33 -0.18 -6.52
C ASN A 618 0.31 -1.24 -7.44
N GLN A 619 -0.41 -1.66 -8.48
CA GLN A 619 0.12 -2.55 -9.52
C GLN A 619 1.07 -1.84 -10.51
N GLY A 620 1.15 -0.50 -10.43
CA GLY A 620 2.06 0.33 -11.20
C GLY A 620 1.60 0.59 -12.64
N LEU A 621 2.55 1.03 -13.46
CA LEU A 621 2.31 1.30 -14.88
C LEU A 621 2.54 0.05 -15.72
N LYS A 622 1.67 -0.17 -16.70
CA LYS A 622 1.82 -1.20 -17.73
C LYS A 622 1.89 -0.52 -19.10
N SER A 623 2.56 -1.14 -20.07
CA SER A 623 2.57 -0.63 -21.44
C SER A 623 2.05 -1.68 -22.41
N SER A 624 1.22 -1.25 -23.37
CA SER A 624 0.68 -2.13 -24.41
C SER A 624 0.56 -1.41 -25.74
N ARG A 625 1.00 -2.09 -26.80
CA ARG A 625 0.81 -1.67 -28.20
C ARG A 625 -0.53 -2.13 -28.79
N SER A 626 -1.21 -3.08 -28.17
CA SER A 626 -2.43 -3.71 -28.70
C SER A 626 -3.73 -3.05 -28.26
N LEU A 627 -3.75 -2.32 -27.13
CA LEU A 627 -4.95 -1.62 -26.63
C LEU A 627 -5.42 -0.58 -27.65
N ALA A 628 -6.52 -0.87 -28.33
CA ALA A 628 -7.00 -0.12 -29.50
C ALA A 628 -7.31 1.36 -29.16
N VAL A 629 -7.99 1.59 -28.03
CA VAL A 629 -8.33 2.94 -27.53
C VAL A 629 -7.10 3.82 -27.31
N LEU A 630 -5.99 3.25 -26.84
CA LEU A 630 -4.74 3.97 -26.63
C LEU A 630 -3.94 4.12 -27.93
N ARG A 631 -3.88 3.07 -28.76
CA ARG A 631 -3.12 3.03 -30.02
C ARG A 631 -3.60 4.07 -31.02
N GLY A 632 -4.91 4.36 -31.06
CA GLY A 632 -5.46 5.38 -31.94
C GLY A 632 -5.28 6.81 -31.44
N SER A 633 -5.19 7.06 -30.13
CA SER A 633 -5.11 8.45 -29.62
C SER A 633 -3.89 9.21 -30.14
N ARG A 634 -4.09 10.45 -30.60
CA ARG A 634 -3.00 11.39 -30.92
C ARG A 634 -2.55 12.21 -29.71
N VAL A 635 -3.44 12.42 -28.74
CA VAL A 635 -3.12 13.07 -27.46
C VAL A 635 -2.51 12.06 -26.47
N PRO A 636 -1.78 12.51 -25.42
CA PRO A 636 -1.35 11.64 -24.33
C PRO A 636 -2.53 10.86 -23.75
N ALA A 637 -2.40 9.54 -23.71
CA ALA A 637 -3.51 8.64 -23.44
C ALA A 637 -3.13 7.54 -22.44
N ALA A 638 -4.06 7.27 -21.52
CA ALA A 638 -3.94 6.22 -20.53
C ALA A 638 -5.28 5.46 -20.37
N LEU A 639 -5.20 4.20 -19.96
CA LEU A 639 -6.34 3.38 -19.54
C LEU A 639 -6.10 3.00 -18.08
N VAL A 640 -7.07 3.30 -17.21
CA VAL A 640 -7.02 3.01 -15.78
C VAL A 640 -7.89 1.79 -15.50
N GLU A 641 -7.28 0.74 -14.95
CA GLU A 641 -7.98 -0.40 -14.36
C GLU A 641 -8.22 -0.10 -12.87
N ILE A 642 -9.47 0.15 -12.47
CA ILE A 642 -9.80 0.69 -11.14
C ILE A 642 -9.87 -0.37 -10.01
N GLY A 643 -9.61 -1.63 -10.33
CA GLY A 643 -9.70 -2.80 -9.45
C GLY A 643 -10.09 -4.04 -10.24
N PHE A 644 -10.20 -5.19 -9.56
CA PHE A 644 -10.51 -6.48 -10.19
C PHE A 644 -11.89 -7.03 -9.79
N VAL A 645 -12.84 -7.08 -10.73
CA VAL A 645 -14.27 -7.37 -10.44
C VAL A 645 -14.52 -8.77 -9.85
N GLY A 646 -13.65 -9.74 -10.17
CA GLY A 646 -13.75 -11.12 -9.70
C GLY A 646 -13.06 -11.39 -8.36
N HIS A 647 -12.20 -10.49 -7.87
CA HIS A 647 -11.48 -10.70 -6.61
C HIS A 647 -12.39 -10.39 -5.42
N PRO A 648 -12.53 -11.27 -4.42
CA PRO A 648 -13.57 -11.14 -3.39
C PRO A 648 -13.52 -9.81 -2.63
N VAL A 649 -12.32 -9.33 -2.28
CA VAL A 649 -12.15 -8.04 -1.59
C VAL A 649 -12.18 -6.85 -2.54
N ASP A 650 -11.63 -6.99 -3.76
CA ASP A 650 -11.43 -5.84 -4.65
C ASP A 650 -12.72 -5.52 -5.41
N GLY A 651 -13.47 -6.56 -5.79
CA GLY A 651 -14.86 -6.44 -6.23
C GLY A 651 -15.78 -5.83 -5.15
N SER A 652 -15.53 -6.10 -3.86
CA SER A 652 -16.27 -5.43 -2.77
C SER A 652 -15.90 -3.94 -2.66
N ASN A 653 -14.64 -3.54 -2.93
CA ASN A 653 -14.31 -2.11 -3.06
C ASN A 653 -15.10 -1.47 -4.22
N LEU A 654 -15.31 -2.19 -5.32
CA LEU A 654 -16.04 -1.69 -6.49
C LEU A 654 -17.56 -1.58 -6.28
N GLU A 655 -18.09 -2.14 -5.19
CA GLU A 655 -19.47 -1.91 -4.71
C GLU A 655 -19.57 -0.69 -3.76
N ASP A 656 -18.43 -0.19 -3.23
CA ASP A 656 -18.39 0.86 -2.21
C ASP A 656 -18.40 2.28 -2.81
N ASP A 657 -19.46 3.03 -2.51
CA ASP A 657 -19.68 4.39 -3.00
C ASP A 657 -18.56 5.39 -2.65
N ASN A 658 -17.90 5.22 -1.49
CA ASN A 658 -16.81 6.09 -1.06
C ASN A 658 -15.51 5.75 -1.78
N TYR A 659 -15.25 4.47 -2.04
CA TYR A 659 -14.14 4.02 -2.87
C TYR A 659 -14.28 4.55 -4.31
N LEU A 660 -15.44 4.39 -4.94
CA LEU A 660 -15.69 4.91 -6.30
C LEU A 660 -15.54 6.44 -6.37
N GLU A 661 -15.97 7.16 -5.33
CA GLU A 661 -15.76 8.61 -5.20
C GLU A 661 -14.27 8.97 -5.07
N ARG A 662 -13.48 8.18 -4.32
CA ARG A 662 -12.02 8.33 -4.16
C ARG A 662 -11.26 8.02 -5.46
N VAL A 663 -11.66 6.99 -6.19
CA VAL A 663 -11.11 6.66 -7.53
C VAL A 663 -11.35 7.85 -8.47
N ALA A 664 -12.59 8.34 -8.55
CA ALA A 664 -12.96 9.45 -9.43
C ALA A 664 -12.20 10.74 -9.10
N LEU A 665 -12.08 11.09 -7.82
CA LEU A 665 -11.30 12.24 -7.35
C LEU A 665 -9.80 12.07 -7.66
N GLY A 666 -9.25 10.86 -7.50
CA GLY A 666 -7.87 10.54 -7.84
C GLY A 666 -7.56 10.71 -9.33
N ILE A 667 -8.42 10.18 -10.20
CA ILE A 667 -8.34 10.37 -11.66
C ILE A 667 -8.37 11.87 -12.00
N ALA A 668 -9.34 12.61 -11.46
CA ALA A 668 -9.51 14.02 -11.76
C ALA A 668 -8.33 14.89 -11.27
N ARG A 669 -7.71 14.55 -10.13
CA ARG A 669 -6.47 15.18 -9.63
C ARG A 669 -5.29 14.92 -10.57
N GLY A 670 -5.08 13.66 -11.01
CA GLY A 670 -4.01 13.32 -11.95
C GLY A 670 -4.16 13.99 -13.32
N ILE A 671 -5.39 14.11 -13.83
CA ILE A 671 -5.71 14.89 -15.04
C ILE A 671 -5.36 16.36 -14.85
N ARG A 672 -5.80 16.99 -13.76
CA ARG A 672 -5.49 18.41 -13.48
C ARG A 672 -3.98 18.64 -13.38
N GLU A 673 -3.27 17.75 -12.70
CA GLU A 673 -1.81 17.84 -12.56
C GLU A 673 -1.10 17.72 -13.92
N ALA A 674 -1.52 16.81 -14.79
CA ALA A 674 -0.98 16.67 -16.14
C ALA A 674 -1.21 17.91 -17.04
N LEU A 675 -2.35 18.59 -16.88
CA LEU A 675 -2.63 19.87 -17.54
C LEU A 675 -1.74 21.00 -16.99
N VAL A 676 -1.59 21.11 -15.67
CA VAL A 676 -0.80 22.17 -15.01
C VAL A 676 0.71 22.01 -15.25
N THR A 677 1.22 20.78 -15.24
CA THR A 677 2.65 20.48 -15.46
C THR A 677 3.06 20.48 -16.93
N GLY A 678 2.10 20.65 -17.86
CA GLY A 678 2.37 20.76 -19.29
C GLY A 678 2.69 19.43 -19.99
N VAL A 679 2.43 18.27 -19.37
CA VAL A 679 2.51 16.95 -20.03
C VAL A 679 1.67 16.92 -21.30
N ALA A 680 0.50 17.56 -21.26
CA ALA A 680 -0.36 17.84 -22.42
C ALA A 680 0.34 18.58 -23.59
N THR A 681 1.28 19.48 -23.30
CA THR A 681 1.90 20.37 -24.31
C THR A 681 3.20 19.82 -24.91
N GLN A 682 3.83 18.85 -24.24
CA GLN A 682 5.02 18.16 -24.74
C GLN A 682 4.72 17.25 -25.96
N ALA A 683 3.45 16.93 -26.21
CA ALA A 683 2.99 16.16 -27.37
C ALA A 683 2.93 16.95 -28.70
N SER A 684 3.26 18.24 -28.69
CA SER A 684 3.18 19.15 -29.85
C SER A 684 4.55 19.62 -30.38
N LYS A 685 5.62 18.87 -30.08
CA LYS A 685 6.96 18.99 -30.68
C LYS A 685 7.40 17.64 -31.21
#